data_AF-A0A5M3MZN3-F1
#
_entry.id   AF-A0A5M3MZN3-F1
#
_cell.length_a   1.000
_cell.length_b   1.000
_cell.length_c   1.000
_cell.angle_alpha   90.00
_cell.angle_beta   90.00
_cell.angle_gamma   90.00
#
_symmetry.space_group_name_H-M   'P 1'
#
loop_
_entity.id
_entity.type
_entity.pdbx_description
1 polymer ?
#
loop_
_entity_poly.entity_id
_entity_poly.type
_entity_poly.pdbx_seq_one_letter_code
_entity_poly.pdbx_strand_id
1 'polypeptide(L)'
;MHNCLRVAEILYEVCWHVRSQSYYYGMTRDLARLARVSNLFHDPALDALYYKVMGIYKVFMTLPRDSWVINEGGAFSFTRPLQASDWECVFRCSRRVRRLFEPKGGSPKLSEEAYDIICLSPDPLFLGLQSLKWGCEAFHSNFVLFCCGPRVKNLDLSYVPTEFFPSLSTISATCQNLRELEVDPANFEDSDIHQRALEEALPTMHFLRKLSLYVMSSLTLLRVIDKLPSLRELKIRALTDPEIWSSSSSQDTNFSFSSIDSLSIWHSPFPAIARTLDVIGRLPRVETFEGISISEEGVEHVIRSIASQLDPARLAAVSLGSISGFVPSATPLDVTCLGLLKPFVNIETISIVTCIRFSLDDDDISSLSSSWPKLRHLTLEGGDQANWYHDKKPTLKGIKTLSHNCPQLSDVNISIDIRTRCEISQLADDRRHQNLSTLSIGCAPIEHSDIQLIASFLVSLTAKPLVHRVVIQSQDRSRLTTMHDCFQIPELLDKICGEVMNYDDIDRSSRSLVKLAQTCKLFTEPSLNAVYFEIRGLDRLFMLFPRDTWRLSDHGTFHFSRKLKLSDWEIFDANSHRIKRMFQPEDSVKLRKNVYEAIALSPHLPLLPNLRAIYWAESKADLPGYFIRCLCSPNIAVLGMRGIPSNFIPLVSAIGVSCSGLQKLHVHIHNNSDVGDFRQVLMESLPHMSNLRLLDLDIAPDCSLLSVISKLALQDLTTRSFEVSHTVKQCVNGNNQWVSLRSICLVRASSSSIPTLLGHIGYLPNVSVLKYLDVGNPQIHIKGILEAKNRHFDHAALSVFTLQESKFDIGWPIDDNPNEDVNAANATEGVDFSSFIPMTSWVHLQKLIMRSSSLPYLNDDTLATLANSFPSLRVFHAHAMSTGLSGSRNFSSVTFKGLDILLQRCLLLEDINLTINATVPYKTTGSKVSRNTRITTLNIGDSQIDNPVYVASILRYLLPHLRNVRTSCYAERRRELWKQVNLIVFASYAHRLYEKELARAEEEESFAEIWLPSTNFLETSAEMNMNFNDEYKNDGIAFW
;
A
#
# COMPACT_ATOMS: atom_id res chain seq x y z
N MET A 1 23.97 29.08 4.55
CA MET A 1 24.25 27.77 5.17
C MET A 1 25.32 27.93 6.23
N HIS A 2 25.48 26.91 7.08
CA HIS A 2 26.60 26.78 8.03
C HIS A 2 27.90 26.35 7.31
N ASN A 3 29.06 26.42 7.98
CA ASN A 3 30.33 25.96 7.41
C ASN A 3 30.50 24.42 7.44
N CYS A 4 29.73 23.66 8.23
CA CYS A 4 29.78 22.18 8.17
C CYS A 4 29.21 21.65 6.84
N LEU A 5 28.17 22.30 6.32
CA LEU A 5 27.62 22.08 4.98
C LEU A 5 28.58 22.54 3.87
N ARG A 6 29.87 22.78 4.17
CA ARG A 6 30.95 22.80 3.18
C ARG A 6 31.33 21.38 2.72
N VAL A 7 31.53 20.48 3.67
CA VAL A 7 32.27 19.22 3.47
C VAL A 7 31.46 18.24 2.64
N ALA A 8 32.00 17.77 1.52
CA ALA A 8 31.32 16.90 0.56
C ALA A 8 30.81 15.59 1.20
N GLU A 9 31.56 15.03 2.15
CA GLU A 9 31.21 13.86 2.95
C GLU A 9 30.02 14.14 3.87
N ILE A 10 29.95 15.34 4.47
CA ILE A 10 28.79 15.76 5.27
C ILE A 10 27.58 15.95 4.36
N LEU A 11 27.76 16.51 3.15
CA LEU A 11 26.68 16.60 2.16
C LEU A 11 26.18 15.20 1.73
N TYR A 12 27.08 14.23 1.58
CA TYR A 12 26.78 12.85 1.21
C TYR A 12 26.04 12.10 2.33
N GLU A 13 26.54 12.14 3.58
CA GLU A 13 25.89 11.52 4.74
C GLU A 13 24.55 12.18 5.09
N VAL A 14 24.45 13.52 4.96
CA VAL A 14 23.18 14.23 5.06
C VAL A 14 22.22 13.78 3.95
N CYS A 15 22.67 13.29 2.81
CA CYS A 15 21.80 12.61 1.83
C CYS A 15 21.52 11.14 2.20
N TRP A 16 22.46 10.44 2.84
CA TRP A 16 22.35 9.00 3.08
C TRP A 16 21.51 8.61 4.31
N HIS A 17 21.60 9.36 5.41
CA HIS A 17 20.72 9.18 6.58
C HIS A 17 19.25 9.43 6.23
N VAL A 18 19.08 10.51 5.51
CA VAL A 18 17.91 10.95 4.76
C VAL A 18 17.37 9.80 3.86
N ARG A 19 18.23 9.09 3.12
CA ARG A 19 17.86 7.86 2.39
C ARG A 19 17.37 6.71 3.30
N SER A 20 17.92 6.58 4.50
CA SER A 20 17.83 5.35 5.32
C SER A 20 16.53 5.20 6.11
N GLN A 21 15.84 6.29 6.47
CA GLN A 21 14.55 6.27 7.18
C GLN A 21 13.36 5.73 6.36
N SER A 22 13.61 5.07 5.22
CA SER A 22 12.64 4.84 4.15
C SER A 22 12.10 3.41 4.09
N TYR A 23 11.31 2.99 5.09
CA TYR A 23 10.60 1.69 5.06
C TYR A 23 9.24 1.67 4.33
N TYR A 24 8.70 2.84 3.92
CA TYR A 24 7.39 2.94 3.26
C TYR A 24 7.40 3.82 2.00
N TYR A 25 6.42 3.63 1.12
CA TYR A 25 6.25 4.41 -0.12
C TYR A 25 5.92 5.89 0.12
N GLY A 26 5.43 6.23 1.31
CA GLY A 26 5.28 7.59 1.81
C GLY A 26 6.61 8.25 2.22
N MET A 27 7.70 7.48 2.15
CA MET A 27 9.05 7.91 2.44
C MET A 27 9.81 8.17 1.12
N THR A 28 11.05 7.70 0.98
CA THR A 28 12.01 7.90 -0.12
C THR A 28 12.39 9.32 -0.62
N ARG A 29 11.55 10.38 -0.55
CA ARG A 29 11.87 11.79 -0.97
C ARG A 29 12.81 12.50 -0.05
N ASP A 30 13.92 11.87 0.21
CA ASP A 30 14.86 12.50 1.09
C ASP A 30 16.04 13.08 0.29
N LEU A 31 16.29 12.52 -0.88
CA LEU A 31 17.55 12.61 -1.57
C LEU A 31 17.63 13.96 -2.26
N ALA A 32 16.79 14.19 -3.26
CA ALA A 32 16.94 15.42 -4.01
C ALA A 32 16.28 16.68 -3.43
N ARG A 33 15.59 16.75 -2.26
CA ARG A 33 15.40 18.09 -1.60
C ARG A 33 16.62 18.56 -0.84
N LEU A 34 17.73 17.89 -1.10
CA LEU A 34 19.07 18.40 -0.94
C LEU A 34 19.68 18.65 -2.32
N ALA A 35 19.73 17.64 -3.20
CA ALA A 35 20.46 17.77 -4.45
C ALA A 35 19.78 18.60 -5.53
N ARG A 36 18.46 18.40 -5.73
CA ARG A 36 17.73 19.36 -6.57
C ARG A 36 17.97 20.71 -5.81
N VAL A 37 17.94 20.78 -4.45
CA VAL A 37 18.09 21.99 -3.58
C VAL A 37 19.44 22.72 -3.52
N SER A 38 20.54 22.17 -4.01
CA SER A 38 21.78 22.91 -4.16
C SER A 38 22.74 22.21 -5.11
N ASN A 39 23.45 22.98 -5.94
CA ASN A 39 24.55 22.58 -6.82
C ASN A 39 25.60 21.74 -6.07
N LEU A 40 25.83 22.02 -4.79
CA LEU A 40 26.80 21.32 -3.95
C LEU A 40 26.29 19.95 -3.50
N PHE A 41 24.99 19.87 -3.22
CA PHE A 41 24.32 18.60 -3.02
C PHE A 41 23.99 17.90 -4.35
N HIS A 42 24.05 18.60 -5.50
CA HIS A 42 23.40 18.22 -6.77
C HIS A 42 23.91 16.90 -7.30
N ASP A 43 25.22 16.72 -7.35
CA ASP A 43 25.81 15.43 -7.67
C ASP A 43 25.61 14.42 -6.51
N PRO A 44 25.96 14.71 -5.24
CA PRO A 44 25.75 13.81 -4.10
C PRO A 44 24.38 13.13 -4.01
N ALA A 45 23.27 13.85 -4.18
CA ALA A 45 21.93 13.24 -4.17
C ALA A 45 21.22 13.14 -5.53
N LEU A 46 21.86 13.47 -6.66
CA LEU A 46 21.60 12.76 -7.92
C LEU A 46 22.03 11.31 -7.77
N ASP A 47 23.26 11.14 -7.29
CA ASP A 47 23.89 9.84 -7.11
C ASP A 47 23.19 9.06 -6.00
N ALA A 48 22.80 9.69 -4.89
CA ALA A 48 21.99 9.03 -3.84
C ALA A 48 20.57 8.68 -4.29
N LEU A 49 19.88 9.53 -5.08
CA LEU A 49 18.55 9.24 -5.64
C LEU A 49 18.59 8.06 -6.62
N TYR A 50 19.38 8.18 -7.68
CA TYR A 50 19.50 7.14 -8.70
C TYR A 50 20.31 5.96 -8.17
N TYR A 51 20.82 6.03 -6.93
CA TYR A 51 21.42 4.91 -6.25
C TYR A 51 20.52 3.68 -6.22
N LYS A 52 19.20 3.80 -6.00
CA LYS A 52 18.28 2.65 -6.08
C LYS A 52 16.97 3.00 -6.78
N VAL A 53 16.62 2.16 -7.75
CA VAL A 53 15.68 2.47 -8.82
C VAL A 53 14.72 1.30 -9.04
N MET A 54 13.51 1.35 -8.47
CA MET A 54 12.57 0.20 -8.43
C MET A 54 11.71 0.00 -9.70
N GLY A 55 12.30 -0.24 -10.87
CA GLY A 55 11.60 -0.65 -12.10
C GLY A 55 12.05 0.12 -13.34
N ILE A 56 12.83 -0.54 -14.22
CA ILE A 56 13.72 -0.05 -15.28
C ILE A 56 13.19 1.10 -16.11
N TYR A 57 11.91 1.09 -16.43
CA TYR A 57 11.35 2.16 -17.22
C TYR A 57 11.54 3.55 -16.49
N LYS A 58 11.91 3.51 -15.18
CA LYS A 58 12.76 4.46 -14.41
C LYS A 58 13.94 5.13 -15.08
N VAL A 59 14.29 4.75 -16.29
CA VAL A 59 15.44 5.28 -17.01
C VAL A 59 15.01 5.90 -18.35
N PHE A 60 13.72 5.80 -18.71
CA PHE A 60 13.18 6.34 -19.96
C PHE A 60 12.22 7.53 -19.81
N MET A 61 11.46 7.71 -18.73
CA MET A 61 10.62 8.93 -18.56
C MET A 61 11.37 10.28 -18.35
N THR A 62 12.71 10.30 -18.44
CA THR A 62 13.54 11.52 -18.60
C THR A 62 13.53 12.03 -20.02
N LEU A 63 13.34 11.12 -20.97
CA LEU A 63 13.27 11.43 -22.39
C LEU A 63 12.23 12.53 -22.62
N PRO A 64 12.41 13.37 -23.67
CA PRO A 64 11.36 14.21 -24.23
C PRO A 64 10.04 13.45 -24.28
N ARG A 65 8.97 14.12 -23.85
CA ARG A 65 7.79 13.42 -23.35
C ARG A 65 7.21 12.54 -24.45
N ASP A 66 6.99 13.18 -25.60
CA ASP A 66 6.59 12.72 -26.94
C ASP A 66 7.19 11.42 -27.50
N SER A 67 8.18 10.81 -26.84
CA SER A 67 8.86 9.62 -27.32
C SER A 67 8.33 8.27 -26.79
N TRP A 68 7.41 8.23 -25.81
CA TRP A 68 6.92 6.97 -25.21
C TRP A 68 5.38 6.94 -24.97
N VAL A 69 4.64 5.78 -25.03
CA VAL A 69 3.19 5.62 -24.57
C VAL A 69 2.90 4.51 -23.49
N ILE A 70 1.91 4.70 -22.55
CA ILE A 70 1.47 3.68 -21.56
C ILE A 70 0.18 3.11 -22.11
N ASN A 71 0.17 1.80 -22.34
CA ASN A 71 -0.97 1.10 -22.88
C ASN A 71 -1.93 0.64 -21.75
N GLU A 72 -3.17 0.26 -22.05
CA GLU A 72 -4.25 0.24 -21.04
C GLU A 72 -4.16 -0.86 -20.00
N GLY A 73 -3.60 -2.02 -20.38
CA GLY A 73 -3.14 -3.05 -19.43
C GLY A 73 -1.92 -2.62 -18.59
N GLY A 74 -1.53 -1.35 -18.65
CA GLY A 74 -0.36 -0.79 -17.99
C GLY A 74 0.96 -1.23 -18.63
N ALA A 75 1.16 -1.01 -19.93
CA ALA A 75 2.42 -1.38 -20.60
C ALA A 75 3.18 -0.16 -21.19
N PHE A 76 4.47 0.02 -20.91
CA PHE A 76 5.28 1.13 -21.45
C PHE A 76 5.88 0.78 -22.82
N SER A 77 5.47 1.45 -23.90
CA SER A 77 6.11 1.39 -25.22
C SER A 77 6.77 2.73 -25.62
N PHE A 78 7.47 2.76 -26.76
CA PHE A 78 7.90 4.00 -27.43
C PHE A 78 6.87 4.45 -28.50
N THR A 79 6.67 5.76 -28.68
CA THR A 79 5.78 6.35 -29.71
C THR A 79 6.51 6.73 -30.99
N ARG A 80 7.83 6.90 -30.93
CA ARG A 80 8.70 7.18 -32.09
C ARG A 80 10.11 6.65 -31.84
N PRO A 81 10.92 6.43 -32.89
CA PRO A 81 12.35 6.18 -32.74
C PRO A 81 13.05 7.29 -31.94
N LEU A 82 14.06 6.88 -31.15
CA LEU A 82 14.84 7.76 -30.28
C LEU A 82 16.05 8.34 -31.01
N GLN A 83 16.16 9.67 -31.01
CA GLN A 83 17.20 10.45 -31.66
C GLN A 83 18.43 10.61 -30.74
N ALA A 84 19.58 11.00 -31.27
CA ALA A 84 20.82 11.14 -30.48
C ALA A 84 20.68 12.07 -29.25
N SER A 85 19.90 13.14 -29.37
CA SER A 85 19.57 14.09 -28.29
C SER A 85 18.65 13.51 -27.22
N ASP A 86 17.75 12.60 -27.58
CA ASP A 86 16.92 11.84 -26.64
C ASP A 86 17.82 10.99 -25.71
N TRP A 87 18.73 10.22 -26.33
CA TRP A 87 19.66 9.34 -25.63
C TRP A 87 20.60 10.09 -24.67
N GLU A 88 21.08 11.27 -25.05
CA GLU A 88 21.93 12.10 -24.17
C GLU A 88 21.24 12.50 -22.85
N CYS A 89 19.91 12.61 -22.84
CA CYS A 89 19.14 12.82 -21.61
C CYS A 89 19.09 11.55 -20.74
N VAL A 90 18.95 10.37 -21.36
CA VAL A 90 19.00 9.09 -20.65
C VAL A 90 20.38 8.88 -20.02
N PHE A 91 21.46 9.07 -20.80
CA PHE A 91 22.84 8.88 -20.34
C PHE A 91 23.16 9.66 -19.06
N ARG A 92 22.69 10.90 -18.94
CA ARG A 92 22.92 11.74 -17.75
C ARG A 92 22.32 11.17 -16.46
N CYS A 93 21.29 10.33 -16.56
CA CYS A 93 20.65 9.66 -15.40
C CYS A 93 21.11 8.20 -15.27
N SER A 94 21.16 7.44 -16.37
CA SER A 94 21.55 6.03 -16.38
C SER A 94 23.01 5.81 -15.92
N ARG A 95 23.92 6.74 -16.24
CA ARG A 95 25.30 6.76 -15.73
C ARG A 95 25.39 6.92 -14.20
N ARG A 96 24.33 7.38 -13.53
CA ARG A 96 24.24 7.53 -12.07
C ARG A 96 23.48 6.41 -11.39
N VAL A 97 22.73 5.60 -12.14
CA VAL A 97 22.08 4.44 -11.55
C VAL A 97 23.15 3.53 -10.96
N ARG A 98 23.00 3.19 -9.68
CA ARG A 98 23.88 2.21 -9.01
C ARG A 98 23.15 0.91 -8.72
N ARG A 99 21.85 0.96 -8.41
CA ARG A 99 21.02 -0.22 -8.18
C ARG A 99 19.67 -0.07 -8.91
N LEU A 100 19.26 -1.10 -9.62
CA LEU A 100 18.01 -1.19 -10.37
C LEU A 100 17.19 -2.39 -9.84
N PHE A 101 15.86 -2.33 -9.81
CA PHE A 101 14.98 -3.40 -9.31
C PHE A 101 13.60 -3.43 -10.01
N GLU A 102 13.36 -4.35 -10.95
CA GLU A 102 11.99 -4.57 -11.45
C GLU A 102 11.13 -5.35 -10.44
N PRO A 103 9.94 -4.86 -10.01
CA PRO A 103 9.11 -5.54 -9.01
C PRO A 103 8.18 -6.61 -9.62
N LYS A 104 7.66 -7.51 -8.77
CA LYS A 104 6.67 -8.54 -9.12
C LYS A 104 5.28 -8.01 -9.52
N GLY A 105 4.97 -6.75 -9.25
CA GLY A 105 3.67 -6.16 -9.61
C GLY A 105 3.44 -4.71 -9.17
N GLY A 106 2.31 -4.14 -9.59
CA GLY A 106 1.89 -2.77 -9.27
C GLY A 106 2.59 -1.67 -10.10
N SER A 107 3.62 -2.02 -10.86
CA SER A 107 4.26 -1.20 -11.91
C SER A 107 3.64 -1.51 -13.29
N PRO A 108 3.92 -0.70 -14.33
CA PRO A 108 3.66 -1.08 -15.70
C PRO A 108 4.90 -1.75 -16.27
N LYS A 109 4.71 -2.96 -16.77
CA LYS A 109 5.72 -3.71 -17.54
C LYS A 109 6.07 -2.86 -18.78
N LEU A 110 7.28 -2.88 -19.35
CA LEU A 110 7.44 -2.31 -20.71
C LEU A 110 6.80 -3.28 -21.72
N SER A 111 6.44 -2.79 -22.90
CA SER A 111 6.20 -3.66 -24.06
C SER A 111 7.53 -4.23 -24.56
N GLU A 112 7.46 -5.36 -25.25
CA GLU A 112 8.65 -6.07 -25.75
C GLU A 112 9.44 -5.19 -26.71
N GLU A 113 8.73 -4.56 -27.67
CA GLU A 113 9.24 -3.57 -28.62
C GLU A 113 10.06 -2.45 -27.94
N ALA A 114 9.67 -2.04 -26.73
CA ALA A 114 10.41 -1.01 -26.01
C ALA A 114 11.70 -1.53 -25.40
N TYR A 115 11.73 -2.76 -24.89
CA TYR A 115 13.00 -3.35 -24.49
C TYR A 115 13.97 -3.48 -25.67
N ASP A 116 13.50 -3.88 -26.85
CA ASP A 116 14.35 -3.97 -28.05
C ASP A 116 14.85 -2.59 -28.51
N ILE A 117 13.98 -1.56 -28.56
CA ILE A 117 14.40 -0.17 -28.83
C ILE A 117 15.44 0.33 -27.81
N ILE A 118 15.35 -0.10 -26.54
CA ILE A 118 16.34 0.23 -25.51
C ILE A 118 17.69 -0.47 -25.76
N CYS A 119 17.67 -1.73 -26.21
CA CYS A 119 18.89 -2.48 -26.52
C CYS A 119 19.66 -1.89 -27.71
N LEU A 120 18.97 -1.17 -28.61
CA LEU A 120 19.52 -0.49 -29.78
C LEU A 120 20.06 0.92 -29.49
N SER A 121 20.33 1.27 -28.22
CA SER A 121 20.86 2.59 -27.86
C SER A 121 22.30 2.83 -28.36
N PRO A 122 22.68 4.05 -28.79
CA PRO A 122 23.94 4.32 -29.49
C PRO A 122 25.21 4.31 -28.60
N ASP A 123 25.08 4.55 -27.29
CA ASP A 123 26.12 4.32 -26.29
C ASP A 123 25.53 3.44 -25.16
N PRO A 124 26.35 2.81 -24.30
CA PRO A 124 25.82 2.04 -23.19
C PRO A 124 25.14 2.95 -22.14
N LEU A 125 23.87 2.68 -21.81
CA LEU A 125 23.15 3.48 -20.81
C LEU A 125 23.74 3.28 -19.41
N PHE A 126 23.98 2.03 -19.02
CA PHE A 126 24.20 1.63 -17.62
C PHE A 126 25.67 1.59 -17.17
N LEU A 127 26.51 2.47 -17.74
CA LEU A 127 27.96 2.59 -17.49
C LEU A 127 28.38 2.72 -16.01
N GLY A 128 27.47 3.03 -15.11
CA GLY A 128 27.73 3.16 -13.67
C GLY A 128 26.96 2.17 -12.79
N LEU A 129 26.18 1.26 -13.37
CA LEU A 129 25.35 0.30 -12.65
C LEU A 129 26.22 -0.64 -11.81
N GLN A 130 25.83 -0.84 -10.55
CA GLN A 130 26.49 -1.73 -9.61
C GLN A 130 25.56 -2.85 -9.12
N SER A 131 24.25 -2.78 -9.39
CA SER A 131 23.27 -3.76 -8.96
C SER A 131 22.07 -3.78 -9.91
N LEU A 132 21.67 -4.95 -10.38
CA LEU A 132 20.41 -5.17 -11.10
C LEU A 132 19.63 -6.24 -10.34
N LYS A 133 18.39 -5.95 -9.94
CA LYS A 133 17.38 -6.91 -9.52
C LYS A 133 16.24 -6.97 -10.55
N TRP A 134 15.73 -8.15 -10.84
CA TRP A 134 14.61 -8.38 -11.72
C TRP A 134 13.62 -9.32 -11.05
N GLY A 135 12.37 -8.88 -10.92
CA GLY A 135 11.29 -9.65 -10.33
C GLY A 135 10.05 -9.73 -11.20
N CYS A 136 10.03 -9.14 -12.40
CA CYS A 136 8.87 -9.19 -13.27
C CYS A 136 8.83 -10.51 -14.06
N GLU A 137 7.66 -11.15 -14.10
CA GLU A 137 7.38 -12.36 -14.88
C GLU A 137 7.57 -12.15 -16.39
N ALA A 138 7.44 -10.91 -16.88
CA ALA A 138 7.82 -10.54 -18.23
C ALA A 138 9.34 -10.28 -18.23
N PHE A 139 10.11 -11.29 -18.61
CA PHE A 139 11.57 -11.28 -18.63
C PHE A 139 12.08 -10.96 -20.04
N HIS A 140 13.03 -10.01 -20.15
CA HIS A 140 13.51 -9.55 -21.45
C HIS A 140 15.03 -9.71 -21.57
N SER A 141 15.41 -10.87 -22.13
CA SER A 141 16.77 -11.37 -22.34
C SER A 141 17.74 -10.31 -22.88
N ASN A 142 17.44 -9.72 -24.03
CA ASN A 142 18.27 -8.70 -24.69
C ASN A 142 18.58 -7.54 -23.73
N PHE A 143 17.58 -7.12 -22.96
CA PHE A 143 17.69 -5.95 -22.09
C PHE A 143 18.46 -6.23 -20.79
N VAL A 144 18.32 -7.44 -20.22
CA VAL A 144 19.14 -7.87 -19.07
C VAL A 144 20.61 -7.93 -19.47
N LEU A 145 20.93 -8.47 -20.66
CA LEU A 145 22.28 -8.44 -21.22
C LEU A 145 22.79 -7.01 -21.45
N PHE A 146 21.95 -6.14 -22.00
CA PHE A 146 22.29 -4.74 -22.24
C PHE A 146 22.63 -3.97 -20.93
N CYS A 147 22.02 -4.33 -19.80
CA CYS A 147 22.38 -3.79 -18.49
C CYS A 147 23.71 -4.30 -17.91
N CYS A 148 24.19 -5.45 -18.39
CA CYS A 148 25.38 -6.10 -17.87
C CYS A 148 26.65 -5.39 -18.37
N GLY A 149 27.62 -5.21 -17.47
CA GLY A 149 28.85 -4.48 -17.78
C GLY A 149 29.83 -4.42 -16.61
N PRO A 150 31.06 -3.93 -16.85
CA PRO A 150 32.21 -4.21 -15.98
C PRO A 150 32.19 -3.53 -14.60
N ARG A 151 31.16 -2.71 -14.30
CA ARG A 151 30.93 -2.11 -12.99
C ARG A 151 29.79 -2.76 -12.19
N VAL A 152 29.01 -3.64 -12.81
CA VAL A 152 27.94 -4.37 -12.14
C VAL A 152 28.58 -5.30 -11.12
N LYS A 153 28.21 -5.11 -9.85
CA LYS A 153 28.66 -5.90 -8.71
C LYS A 153 27.57 -6.86 -8.26
N ASN A 154 26.30 -6.52 -8.41
CA ASN A 154 25.20 -7.33 -7.94
C ASN A 154 24.27 -7.61 -9.13
N LEU A 155 23.89 -8.86 -9.34
CA LEU A 155 22.90 -9.27 -10.33
C LEU A 155 21.93 -10.21 -9.64
N ASP A 156 20.64 -10.07 -9.90
CA ASP A 156 19.59 -10.73 -9.15
C ASP A 156 18.38 -10.86 -10.09
N LEU A 157 18.05 -12.07 -10.52
CA LEU A 157 17.15 -12.31 -11.64
C LEU A 157 16.14 -13.41 -11.27
N SER A 158 14.87 -13.04 -11.13
CA SER A 158 13.74 -13.96 -10.98
C SER A 158 12.98 -14.14 -12.28
N TYR A 159 12.36 -15.32 -12.44
CA TYR A 159 11.64 -15.75 -13.64
C TYR A 159 12.52 -15.77 -14.89
N VAL A 160 13.75 -16.28 -14.77
CA VAL A 160 14.68 -16.40 -15.90
C VAL A 160 14.27 -17.56 -16.82
N PRO A 161 13.96 -17.33 -18.10
CA PRO A 161 13.56 -18.40 -19.02
C PRO A 161 14.78 -19.23 -19.47
N THR A 162 14.55 -20.50 -19.83
CA THR A 162 15.61 -21.48 -20.11
C THR A 162 16.57 -21.04 -21.20
N GLU A 163 16.05 -20.45 -22.28
CA GLU A 163 16.82 -19.93 -23.42
C GLU A 163 17.74 -18.76 -23.05
N PHE A 164 17.53 -18.09 -21.90
CA PHE A 164 18.45 -17.05 -21.43
C PHE A 164 19.72 -17.61 -20.79
N PHE A 165 19.66 -18.80 -20.17
CA PHE A 165 20.76 -19.31 -19.33
C PHE A 165 22.14 -19.32 -20.01
N PRO A 166 22.30 -19.77 -21.28
CA PRO A 166 23.58 -19.71 -21.98
C PRO A 166 24.20 -18.30 -22.03
N SER A 167 23.39 -17.26 -21.96
CA SER A 167 23.84 -15.86 -21.96
C SER A 167 24.58 -15.45 -20.66
N LEU A 168 24.53 -16.28 -19.61
CA LEU A 168 25.29 -16.05 -18.38
C LEU A 168 26.81 -16.04 -18.61
N SER A 169 27.33 -16.75 -19.63
CA SER A 169 28.76 -16.68 -19.99
C SER A 169 29.13 -15.31 -20.60
N THR A 170 28.21 -14.71 -21.38
CA THR A 170 28.35 -13.33 -21.87
C THR A 170 28.28 -12.32 -20.71
N ILE A 171 27.42 -12.57 -19.72
CA ILE A 171 27.36 -11.77 -18.49
C ILE A 171 28.67 -11.92 -17.68
N SER A 172 29.27 -13.11 -17.60
CA SER A 172 30.52 -13.31 -16.86
C SER A 172 31.71 -12.59 -17.51
N ALA A 173 31.82 -12.65 -18.84
CA ALA A 173 32.86 -11.94 -19.59
C ALA A 173 32.73 -10.41 -19.52
N THR A 174 31.51 -9.88 -19.40
CA THR A 174 31.23 -8.43 -19.33
C THR A 174 31.24 -7.87 -17.91
N CYS A 175 30.72 -8.60 -16.92
CA CYS A 175 30.60 -8.19 -15.52
C CYS A 175 31.80 -8.63 -14.67
N GLN A 176 33.02 -8.32 -15.12
CA GLN A 176 34.27 -8.83 -14.52
C GLN A 176 34.48 -8.47 -13.03
N ASN A 177 33.71 -7.51 -12.49
CA ASN A 177 33.73 -7.13 -11.06
C ASN A 177 32.51 -7.60 -10.27
N LEU A 178 31.77 -8.62 -10.77
CA LEU A 178 30.61 -9.17 -10.08
C LEU A 178 30.99 -9.70 -8.68
N ARG A 179 30.16 -9.38 -7.70
CA ARG A 179 30.28 -9.65 -6.26
C ARG A 179 29.05 -10.34 -5.69
N GLU A 180 27.88 -10.21 -6.29
CA GLU A 180 26.64 -10.84 -5.85
C GLU A 180 25.89 -11.32 -7.10
N LEU A 181 25.44 -12.57 -7.14
CA LEU A 181 24.67 -13.15 -8.24
C LEU A 181 23.51 -13.99 -7.68
N GLU A 182 22.28 -13.61 -7.99
CA GLU A 182 21.06 -14.35 -7.67
C GLU A 182 20.31 -14.70 -8.96
N VAL A 183 19.94 -15.97 -9.15
CA VAL A 183 19.31 -16.49 -10.38
C VAL A 183 18.24 -17.53 -10.02
N ASP A 184 16.99 -17.21 -10.39
CA ASP A 184 15.77 -17.96 -10.11
C ASP A 184 14.99 -18.19 -11.43
N PRO A 185 14.91 -19.43 -11.94
CA PRO A 185 14.38 -19.72 -13.26
C PRO A 185 12.85 -19.68 -13.31
N ALA A 186 12.28 -19.44 -14.49
CA ALA A 186 10.85 -19.52 -14.75
C ALA A 186 10.34 -20.96 -14.89
N ASN A 187 11.18 -21.86 -15.42
CA ASN A 187 10.93 -23.30 -15.48
C ASN A 187 11.96 -24.05 -14.65
N PHE A 188 11.57 -25.12 -13.95
CA PHE A 188 12.48 -25.97 -13.17
C PHE A 188 12.83 -27.30 -13.87
N GLU A 189 12.21 -27.62 -15.01
CA GLU A 189 12.36 -28.91 -15.70
C GLU A 189 13.65 -29.00 -16.53
N ASP A 190 14.15 -27.89 -17.08
CA ASP A 190 15.33 -27.85 -17.98
C ASP A 190 16.70 -27.81 -17.24
N SER A 191 16.82 -28.49 -16.09
CA SER A 191 17.94 -28.36 -15.14
C SER A 191 19.32 -28.42 -15.77
N ASP A 192 19.53 -29.37 -16.69
CA ASP A 192 20.83 -29.69 -17.27
C ASP A 192 21.34 -28.56 -18.17
N ILE A 193 20.45 -27.76 -18.75
CA ILE A 193 20.79 -26.60 -19.59
C ILE A 193 21.22 -25.45 -18.68
N HIS A 194 20.48 -25.21 -17.60
CA HIS A 194 20.80 -24.17 -16.61
C HIS A 194 22.14 -24.46 -15.92
N GLN A 195 22.38 -25.71 -15.52
CA GLN A 195 23.62 -26.16 -14.89
C GLN A 195 24.83 -25.97 -15.79
N ARG A 196 24.80 -26.50 -17.04
CA ARG A 196 25.93 -26.35 -17.98
C ARG A 196 26.28 -24.90 -18.26
N ALA A 197 25.28 -24.03 -18.42
CA ALA A 197 25.51 -22.60 -18.61
C ALA A 197 26.14 -21.92 -17.38
N LEU A 198 25.76 -22.33 -16.16
CA LEU A 198 26.38 -21.85 -14.92
C LEU A 198 27.82 -22.39 -14.75
N GLU A 199 28.06 -23.65 -15.09
CA GLU A 199 29.38 -24.30 -15.07
C GLU A 199 30.37 -23.65 -16.05
N GLU A 200 29.90 -23.18 -17.21
CA GLU A 200 30.69 -22.39 -18.17
C GLU A 200 30.89 -20.93 -17.71
N ALA A 201 29.87 -20.31 -17.13
CA ALA A 201 29.86 -18.88 -16.80
C ALA A 201 30.61 -18.53 -15.51
N LEU A 202 30.42 -19.30 -14.43
CA LEU A 202 30.96 -18.97 -13.11
C LEU A 202 32.50 -18.96 -12.99
N PRO A 203 33.30 -19.81 -13.67
CA PRO A 203 34.75 -19.87 -13.47
C PRO A 203 35.50 -18.54 -13.64
N THR A 204 34.96 -17.60 -14.43
CA THR A 204 35.56 -16.29 -14.71
C THR A 204 35.17 -15.22 -13.68
N MET A 205 34.17 -15.46 -12.83
CA MET A 205 33.62 -14.49 -11.87
C MET A 205 34.44 -14.40 -10.57
N HIS A 206 35.77 -14.23 -10.68
CA HIS A 206 36.72 -14.39 -9.56
C HIS A 206 36.48 -13.47 -8.33
N PHE A 207 35.76 -12.36 -8.49
CA PHE A 207 35.43 -11.39 -7.43
C PHE A 207 34.09 -11.67 -6.72
N LEU A 208 33.37 -12.73 -7.11
CA LEU A 208 32.06 -13.06 -6.57
C LEU A 208 32.14 -13.34 -5.06
N ARG A 209 31.29 -12.67 -4.28
CA ARG A 209 31.18 -12.76 -2.81
C ARG A 209 29.87 -13.39 -2.36
N LYS A 210 28.76 -13.18 -3.08
CA LYS A 210 27.46 -13.81 -2.86
C LYS A 210 27.04 -14.55 -4.12
N LEU A 211 26.61 -15.79 -3.98
CA LEU A 211 25.94 -16.55 -5.04
C LEU A 211 24.61 -17.07 -4.49
N SER A 212 23.57 -17.13 -5.32
CA SER A 212 22.19 -17.45 -4.89
C SER A 212 21.42 -18.10 -6.03
N LEU A 213 21.48 -19.42 -6.12
CA LEU A 213 20.93 -20.22 -7.21
C LEU A 213 19.68 -20.98 -6.76
N TYR A 214 18.55 -20.75 -7.45
CA TYR A 214 17.33 -21.55 -7.30
C TYR A 214 17.19 -22.60 -8.43
N VAL A 215 18.25 -22.76 -9.23
CA VAL A 215 18.52 -23.91 -10.10
C VAL A 215 18.95 -25.11 -9.24
N MET A 216 18.76 -26.33 -9.74
CA MET A 216 19.22 -27.56 -9.08
C MET A 216 20.75 -27.68 -9.15
N SER A 217 21.40 -28.15 -8.08
CA SER A 217 22.88 -28.25 -8.04
C SER A 217 23.42 -29.57 -8.60
N SER A 218 24.59 -29.52 -9.24
CA SER A 218 25.42 -30.67 -9.65
C SER A 218 26.76 -30.68 -8.91
N LEU A 219 27.48 -31.82 -8.93
CA LEU A 219 28.87 -31.88 -8.43
C LEU A 219 29.83 -31.00 -9.23
N THR A 220 29.65 -30.92 -10.56
CA THR A 220 30.51 -30.15 -11.46
C THR A 220 30.35 -28.65 -11.20
N LEU A 221 29.11 -28.19 -10.98
CA LEU A 221 28.78 -26.84 -10.54
C LEU A 221 29.42 -26.52 -9.18
N LEU A 222 29.33 -27.41 -8.17
CA LEU A 222 30.02 -27.21 -6.90
C LEU A 222 31.56 -27.14 -7.07
N ARG A 223 32.15 -27.97 -7.95
CA ARG A 223 33.60 -27.95 -8.27
C ARG A 223 34.05 -26.70 -9.01
N VAL A 224 33.12 -25.95 -9.60
CA VAL A 224 33.34 -24.62 -10.17
C VAL A 224 33.23 -23.55 -9.09
N ILE A 225 32.17 -23.59 -8.27
CA ILE A 225 31.91 -22.61 -7.20
C ILE A 225 33.01 -22.64 -6.12
N ASP A 226 33.53 -23.82 -5.77
CA ASP A 226 34.65 -24.01 -4.82
C ASP A 226 35.93 -23.26 -5.22
N LYS A 227 36.13 -23.05 -6.52
CA LYS A 227 37.30 -22.35 -7.07
C LYS A 227 37.15 -20.83 -7.10
N LEU A 228 36.03 -20.27 -6.61
CA LEU A 228 35.80 -18.83 -6.52
C LEU A 228 36.46 -18.25 -5.25
N PRO A 229 37.62 -17.57 -5.35
CA PRO A 229 38.45 -17.26 -4.18
C PRO A 229 37.82 -16.22 -3.24
N SER A 230 36.90 -15.42 -3.77
CA SER A 230 36.26 -14.30 -3.07
C SER A 230 34.93 -14.66 -2.38
N LEU A 231 34.43 -15.88 -2.58
CA LEU A 231 33.05 -16.25 -2.23
C LEU A 231 32.86 -16.37 -0.70
N ARG A 232 31.88 -15.65 -0.18
CA ARG A 232 31.57 -15.50 1.25
C ARG A 232 30.16 -15.99 1.61
N GLU A 233 29.18 -15.72 0.76
CA GLU A 233 27.79 -16.11 0.92
C GLU A 233 27.40 -17.04 -0.22
N LEU A 234 26.92 -18.25 0.08
CA LEU A 234 26.46 -19.19 -0.93
C LEU A 234 25.04 -19.64 -0.59
N LYS A 235 24.09 -19.37 -1.48
CA LYS A 235 22.72 -19.90 -1.45
C LYS A 235 22.51 -20.81 -2.67
N ILE A 236 22.05 -22.04 -2.44
CA ILE A 236 21.84 -23.04 -3.50
C ILE A 236 20.60 -23.89 -3.20
N ARG A 237 20.18 -24.71 -4.16
CA ARG A 237 19.37 -25.91 -3.90
C ARG A 237 20.27 -27.12 -3.68
N ALA A 238 19.76 -28.16 -3.04
CA ALA A 238 20.54 -29.38 -2.79
C ALA A 238 20.90 -30.14 -4.09
N LEU A 239 21.88 -31.03 -3.98
CA LEU A 239 22.21 -32.01 -5.03
C LEU A 239 21.07 -33.02 -5.20
N THR A 240 20.63 -33.26 -6.44
CA THR A 240 19.61 -34.27 -6.78
C THR A 240 20.12 -35.42 -7.65
N ASP A 241 21.41 -35.44 -7.96
CA ASP A 241 22.03 -36.37 -8.91
C ASP A 241 21.96 -37.84 -8.40
N PRO A 242 21.25 -38.76 -9.08
CA PRO A 242 21.04 -40.12 -8.59
C PRO A 242 22.32 -40.99 -8.57
N GLU A 243 23.28 -40.70 -9.46
CA GLU A 243 24.54 -41.46 -9.53
C GLU A 243 25.46 -41.20 -8.33
N ILE A 244 25.37 -40.01 -7.72
CA ILE A 244 26.05 -39.71 -6.45
C ILE A 244 25.48 -40.56 -5.31
N TRP A 245 24.17 -40.87 -5.35
CA TRP A 245 23.51 -41.66 -4.32
C TRP A 245 23.91 -43.15 -4.33
N SER A 246 24.71 -43.59 -5.32
CA SER A 246 25.20 -44.98 -5.44
C SER A 246 26.73 -45.11 -5.43
N SER A 247 27.49 -44.02 -5.61
CA SER A 247 28.96 -44.06 -5.77
C SER A 247 29.71 -43.65 -4.49
N SER A 248 30.11 -44.64 -3.69
CA SER A 248 30.80 -44.47 -2.40
C SER A 248 32.25 -43.92 -2.46
N SER A 249 32.67 -43.33 -3.58
CA SER A 249 34.05 -42.93 -3.87
C SER A 249 34.37 -41.50 -3.40
N SER A 250 34.42 -41.30 -2.08
CA SER A 250 34.70 -40.01 -1.40
C SER A 250 36.16 -39.51 -1.49
N GLN A 251 36.84 -39.77 -2.62
CA GLN A 251 38.26 -39.41 -2.81
C GLN A 251 38.48 -38.19 -3.73
N ASP A 252 37.59 -37.94 -4.70
CA ASP A 252 37.70 -36.81 -5.64
C ASP A 252 36.77 -35.61 -5.32
N THR A 253 36.12 -35.62 -4.16
CA THR A 253 35.25 -34.52 -3.67
C THR A 253 35.92 -33.71 -2.56
N ASN A 254 37.24 -33.49 -2.68
CA ASN A 254 37.98 -32.54 -1.84
C ASN A 254 37.69 -31.10 -2.27
N PHE A 255 36.52 -30.59 -1.88
CA PHE A 255 36.26 -29.16 -1.89
C PHE A 255 37.04 -28.47 -0.76
N SER A 256 37.38 -27.19 -0.94
CA SER A 256 38.22 -26.41 -0.02
C SER A 256 37.53 -25.19 0.57
N PHE A 257 36.50 -24.63 -0.10
CA PHE A 257 35.56 -23.58 0.28
C PHE A 257 36.05 -22.57 1.34
N SER A 258 37.28 -22.09 1.13
CA SER A 258 38.08 -21.49 2.21
C SER A 258 37.66 -20.07 2.60
N SER A 259 36.72 -19.47 1.90
CA SER A 259 36.27 -18.08 2.08
C SER A 259 34.80 -17.93 2.52
N ILE A 260 34.02 -19.01 2.60
CA ILE A 260 32.58 -18.92 2.88
C ILE A 260 32.33 -18.61 4.37
N ASP A 261 31.72 -17.44 4.63
CA ASP A 261 31.22 -16.99 5.93
C ASP A 261 29.74 -17.35 6.14
N SER A 262 28.97 -17.59 5.06
CA SER A 262 27.53 -17.89 5.10
C SER A 262 27.14 -18.96 4.06
N LEU A 263 26.46 -20.02 4.50
CA LEU A 263 25.93 -21.07 3.62
C LEU A 263 24.43 -21.25 3.83
N SER A 264 23.68 -21.30 2.74
CA SER A 264 22.23 -21.31 2.69
C SER A 264 21.75 -22.34 1.68
N ILE A 265 20.88 -23.28 2.06
CA ILE A 265 20.38 -24.33 1.15
C ILE A 265 18.84 -24.37 1.21
N TRP A 266 18.18 -24.08 0.09
CA TRP A 266 16.75 -23.80 0.02
C TRP A 266 16.00 -24.73 -0.95
N HIS A 267 14.68 -24.81 -0.79
CA HIS A 267 13.74 -25.48 -1.69
C HIS A 267 14.10 -26.94 -2.03
N SER A 268 14.64 -27.66 -1.04
CA SER A 268 15.04 -29.07 -1.13
C SER A 268 14.77 -29.79 0.20
N PRO A 269 14.45 -31.10 0.22
CA PRO A 269 14.26 -31.87 1.45
C PRO A 269 15.52 -31.86 2.35
N PHE A 270 15.35 -31.80 3.67
CA PHE A 270 16.48 -31.83 4.62
C PHE A 270 17.50 -32.98 4.41
N PRO A 271 17.13 -34.23 4.00
CA PRO A 271 18.12 -35.29 3.74
C PRO A 271 18.97 -35.05 2.49
N ALA A 272 18.53 -34.16 1.59
CA ALA A 272 19.33 -33.68 0.46
C ALA A 272 20.20 -32.49 0.87
N ILE A 273 19.71 -31.60 1.73
CA ILE A 273 20.51 -30.54 2.37
C ILE A 273 21.69 -31.15 3.14
N ALA A 274 21.43 -32.16 3.98
CA ALA A 274 22.44 -32.87 4.76
C ALA A 274 23.50 -33.53 3.87
N ARG A 275 23.06 -34.33 2.88
CA ARG A 275 23.98 -34.96 1.93
C ARG A 275 24.77 -33.94 1.08
N THR A 276 24.21 -32.76 0.81
CA THR A 276 24.95 -31.68 0.14
C THR A 276 26.06 -31.12 1.04
N LEU A 277 25.81 -30.93 2.34
CA LEU A 277 26.85 -30.58 3.32
C LEU A 277 27.91 -31.68 3.44
N ASP A 278 27.50 -32.95 3.55
CA ASP A 278 28.44 -34.07 3.72
C ASP A 278 29.34 -34.27 2.49
N VAL A 279 28.80 -34.02 1.28
CA VAL A 279 29.55 -34.06 0.01
C VAL A 279 30.47 -32.84 -0.14
N ILE A 280 30.05 -31.65 0.32
CA ILE A 280 30.89 -30.45 0.37
C ILE A 280 32.05 -30.61 1.37
N GLY A 281 31.83 -31.35 2.46
CA GLY A 281 32.85 -31.55 3.49
C GLY A 281 33.06 -30.31 4.35
N ARG A 282 34.28 -30.14 4.88
CA ARG A 282 34.57 -29.17 5.94
C ARG A 282 34.56 -27.72 5.47
N LEU A 283 33.88 -26.87 6.24
CA LEU A 283 33.68 -25.44 5.98
C LEU A 283 34.21 -24.59 7.15
N PRO A 284 35.52 -24.30 7.21
CA PRO A 284 36.20 -23.77 8.40
C PRO A 284 36.00 -22.27 8.65
N ARG A 285 35.12 -21.59 7.89
CA ARG A 285 34.83 -20.16 8.04
C ARG A 285 33.36 -19.81 8.21
N VAL A 286 32.43 -20.77 8.09
CA VAL A 286 31.00 -20.46 8.12
C VAL A 286 30.58 -19.96 9.50
N GLU A 287 30.24 -18.68 9.55
CA GLU A 287 29.69 -18.00 10.72
C GLU A 287 28.15 -18.05 10.72
N THR A 288 27.50 -18.25 9.57
CA THR A 288 26.03 -18.38 9.48
C THR A 288 25.57 -19.54 8.57
N PHE A 289 24.66 -20.38 9.06
CA PHE A 289 24.03 -21.44 8.26
C PHE A 289 22.50 -21.28 8.18
N GLU A 290 21.94 -21.54 6.99
CA GLU A 290 20.49 -21.53 6.74
C GLU A 290 20.04 -22.76 5.92
N GLY A 291 19.01 -23.46 6.36
CA GLY A 291 18.42 -24.59 5.62
C GLY A 291 16.90 -24.49 5.54
N ILE A 292 16.34 -24.17 4.37
CA ILE A 292 14.88 -24.03 4.18
C ILE A 292 14.34 -25.14 3.27
N SER A 293 13.55 -26.03 3.86
CA SER A 293 13.07 -27.26 3.24
C SER A 293 11.65 -27.17 2.66
N ILE A 294 11.33 -28.13 1.79
CA ILE A 294 9.98 -28.42 1.26
C ILE A 294 9.38 -29.71 1.84
N SER A 295 10.04 -30.29 2.85
CA SER A 295 9.60 -31.47 3.60
C SER A 295 10.12 -31.38 5.04
N GLU A 296 9.33 -31.85 6.01
CA GLU A 296 9.75 -31.93 7.42
C GLU A 296 10.74 -33.07 7.69
N GLU A 297 10.81 -34.10 6.86
CA GLU A 297 11.58 -35.30 7.19
C GLU A 297 13.10 -35.02 7.21
N GLY A 298 13.79 -35.46 8.28
CA GLY A 298 15.25 -35.54 8.31
C GLY A 298 16.04 -34.29 8.72
N VAL A 299 15.42 -33.33 9.43
CA VAL A 299 16.13 -32.18 10.05
C VAL A 299 17.37 -32.61 10.86
N GLU A 300 17.26 -33.73 11.59
CA GLU A 300 18.37 -34.29 12.38
C GLU A 300 19.62 -34.64 11.55
N HIS A 301 19.48 -34.97 10.26
CA HIS A 301 20.63 -35.19 9.39
C HIS A 301 21.37 -33.88 9.12
N VAL A 302 20.65 -32.77 8.89
CA VAL A 302 21.27 -31.45 8.66
C VAL A 302 22.00 -30.97 9.92
N ILE A 303 21.40 -31.14 11.10
CA ILE A 303 22.07 -30.78 12.37
C ILE A 303 23.33 -31.63 12.58
N ARG A 304 23.29 -32.92 12.22
CA ARG A 304 24.43 -33.84 12.29
C ARG A 304 25.55 -33.47 11.30
N SER A 305 25.21 -33.05 10.08
CA SER A 305 26.16 -32.53 9.09
C SER A 305 26.75 -31.17 9.50
N ILE A 306 25.95 -30.26 10.06
CA ILE A 306 26.45 -28.99 10.63
C ILE A 306 27.53 -29.27 11.68
N ALA A 307 27.26 -30.19 12.60
CA ALA A 307 28.16 -30.53 13.70
C ALA A 307 29.43 -31.28 13.29
N SER A 308 29.46 -31.93 12.11
CA SER A 308 30.62 -32.64 11.59
C SER A 308 31.48 -31.80 10.63
N GLN A 309 30.87 -30.84 9.93
CA GLN A 309 31.49 -30.09 8.84
C GLN A 309 31.85 -28.62 9.17
N LEU A 310 31.08 -27.92 10.02
CA LEU A 310 31.32 -26.50 10.34
C LEU A 310 32.28 -26.34 11.54
N ASP A 311 33.00 -25.21 11.62
CA ASP A 311 33.94 -24.94 12.73
C ASP A 311 33.22 -24.51 14.04
N PRO A 312 33.37 -25.27 15.16
CA PRO A 312 32.88 -24.89 16.49
C PRO A 312 33.27 -23.48 16.96
N ALA A 313 34.42 -22.96 16.53
CA ALA A 313 34.88 -21.63 16.91
C ALA A 313 34.22 -20.49 16.10
N ARG A 314 33.49 -20.78 15.01
CA ARG A 314 33.02 -19.77 14.05
C ARG A 314 31.51 -19.56 14.01
N LEU A 315 30.72 -20.62 14.13
CA LEU A 315 29.28 -20.53 13.91
C LEU A 315 28.60 -19.60 14.94
N ALA A 316 27.99 -18.54 14.43
CA ALA A 316 27.27 -17.51 15.17
C ALA A 316 25.75 -17.57 14.94
N ALA A 317 25.28 -18.07 13.78
CA ALA A 317 23.85 -18.25 13.52
C ALA A 317 23.52 -19.59 12.85
N VAL A 318 22.44 -20.22 13.30
CA VAL A 318 21.80 -21.38 12.65
C VAL A 318 20.31 -21.10 12.44
N SER A 319 19.87 -21.17 11.18
CA SER A 319 18.48 -21.06 10.77
C SER A 319 18.04 -22.34 10.06
N LEU A 320 16.94 -22.95 10.47
CA LEU A 320 16.32 -24.11 9.83
C LEU A 320 14.82 -23.84 9.70
N GLY A 321 14.29 -23.94 8.48
CA GLY A 321 12.91 -23.59 8.18
C GLY A 321 12.25 -24.62 7.27
N SER A 322 10.91 -24.67 7.28
CA SER A 322 10.13 -25.51 6.38
C SER A 322 8.97 -24.74 5.75
N ILE A 323 8.65 -25.08 4.51
CA ILE A 323 7.55 -24.51 3.71
C ILE A 323 6.36 -25.50 3.65
N SER A 324 6.52 -26.74 4.10
CA SER A 324 5.47 -27.78 4.06
C SER A 324 4.45 -27.66 5.19
N GLY A 325 3.25 -28.22 4.95
CA GLY A 325 2.26 -28.46 6.00
C GLY A 325 2.60 -29.65 6.91
N PHE A 326 1.85 -29.79 7.99
CA PHE A 326 2.10 -30.75 9.07
C PHE A 326 2.25 -32.22 8.62
N VAL A 327 3.38 -32.85 8.97
CA VAL A 327 3.68 -34.27 8.72
C VAL A 327 3.62 -35.05 10.04
N PRO A 328 2.66 -35.98 10.25
CA PRO A 328 2.45 -36.61 11.56
C PRO A 328 3.55 -37.55 12.06
N SER A 329 4.44 -38.02 11.18
CA SER A 329 5.28 -39.22 11.34
C SER A 329 6.77 -38.98 11.64
N ALA A 330 7.24 -37.73 11.68
CA ALA A 330 8.65 -37.43 11.92
C ALA A 330 9.09 -37.72 13.37
N THR A 331 10.35 -38.15 13.55
CA THR A 331 11.00 -38.30 14.86
C THR A 331 11.09 -36.94 15.59
N PRO A 332 10.78 -36.87 16.90
CA PRO A 332 10.88 -35.61 17.64
C PRO A 332 12.32 -35.08 17.71
N LEU A 333 12.50 -33.77 17.57
CA LEU A 333 13.78 -33.08 17.76
C LEU A 333 14.08 -32.96 19.25
N ASP A 334 15.12 -33.66 19.71
CA ASP A 334 15.46 -33.76 21.12
C ASP A 334 16.84 -33.16 21.47
N VAL A 335 17.24 -33.31 22.73
CA VAL A 335 18.54 -32.86 23.24
C VAL A 335 19.73 -33.62 22.62
N THR A 336 19.53 -34.82 22.08
CA THR A 336 20.61 -35.56 21.41
C THR A 336 20.89 -34.97 20.02
N CYS A 337 19.83 -34.53 19.32
CA CYS A 337 19.94 -33.79 18.07
C CYS A 337 20.53 -32.38 18.29
N LEU A 338 19.89 -31.54 19.12
CA LEU A 338 20.36 -30.18 19.37
C LEU A 338 21.67 -30.13 20.17
N GLY A 339 21.97 -31.19 20.94
CA GLY A 339 23.22 -31.35 21.67
C GLY A 339 24.46 -31.38 20.78
N LEU A 340 24.30 -31.75 19.51
CA LEU A 340 25.38 -31.67 18.50
C LEU A 340 25.82 -30.22 18.23
N LEU A 341 25.00 -29.22 18.59
CA LEU A 341 25.33 -27.79 18.48
C LEU A 341 25.99 -27.20 19.75
N LYS A 342 26.18 -27.99 20.83
CA LYS A 342 26.89 -27.55 22.04
C LYS A 342 28.38 -27.16 21.86
N PRO A 343 29.14 -27.70 20.89
CA PRO A 343 30.52 -27.24 20.65
C PRO A 343 30.61 -25.77 20.18
N PHE A 344 29.55 -25.22 19.60
CA PHE A 344 29.55 -23.92 18.93
C PHE A 344 29.33 -22.77 19.92
N VAL A 345 30.35 -22.50 20.74
CA VAL A 345 30.28 -21.55 21.88
C VAL A 345 30.05 -20.07 21.48
N ASN A 346 30.16 -19.75 20.20
CA ASN A 346 29.99 -18.39 19.67
C ASN A 346 28.58 -18.11 19.09
N ILE A 347 27.64 -19.05 19.19
CA ILE A 347 26.26 -18.86 18.71
C ILE A 347 25.58 -17.67 19.39
N GLU A 348 25.10 -16.74 18.55
CA GLU A 348 24.26 -15.61 18.89
C GLU A 348 22.80 -15.83 18.45
N THR A 349 22.53 -16.69 17.46
CA THR A 349 21.18 -16.95 16.91
C THR A 349 20.92 -18.42 16.66
N ILE A 350 19.80 -18.94 17.19
CA ILE A 350 19.21 -20.22 16.77
C ILE A 350 17.75 -19.98 16.39
N SER A 351 17.37 -20.39 15.18
CA SER A 351 16.00 -20.35 14.70
C SER A 351 15.64 -21.66 14.02
N ILE A 352 14.74 -22.45 14.62
CA ILE A 352 14.22 -23.69 14.02
C ILE A 352 12.70 -23.55 13.93
N VAL A 353 12.18 -23.56 12.70
CA VAL A 353 10.76 -23.37 12.36
C VAL A 353 10.30 -24.55 11.53
N THR A 354 9.65 -25.53 12.15
CA THR A 354 9.37 -26.85 11.57
C THR A 354 8.08 -27.45 12.11
N CYS A 355 7.37 -28.26 11.31
CA CYS A 355 6.19 -28.97 11.79
C CYS A 355 6.53 -30.24 12.62
N ILE A 356 7.81 -30.58 12.79
CA ILE A 356 8.26 -31.66 13.69
C ILE A 356 8.00 -31.27 15.16
N ARG A 357 7.77 -32.26 16.03
CA ARG A 357 7.64 -32.04 17.48
C ARG A 357 9.00 -31.85 18.14
N PHE A 358 9.16 -30.86 19.01
CA PHE A 358 10.31 -30.76 19.91
C PHE A 358 10.11 -31.61 21.19
N SER A 359 11.19 -32.14 21.74
CA SER A 359 11.21 -32.98 22.95
C SER A 359 12.38 -32.56 23.86
N LEU A 360 12.16 -31.51 24.66
CA LEU A 360 13.19 -30.86 25.49
C LEU A 360 12.62 -30.50 26.87
N ASP A 361 13.35 -30.74 27.95
CA ASP A 361 12.97 -30.35 29.32
C ASP A 361 13.84 -29.19 29.88
N ASP A 362 13.65 -28.87 31.16
CA ASP A 362 14.39 -27.79 31.83
C ASP A 362 15.90 -28.07 31.96
N ASP A 363 16.29 -29.34 32.09
CA ASP A 363 17.68 -29.74 32.28
C ASP A 363 18.39 -29.87 30.92
N ASP A 364 17.65 -30.23 29.86
CA ASP A 364 18.08 -30.06 28.46
C ASP A 364 18.35 -28.58 28.14
N ILE A 365 17.40 -27.68 28.43
CA ILE A 365 17.56 -26.23 28.21
C ILE A 365 18.70 -25.67 29.06
N SER A 366 18.86 -26.14 30.31
CA SER A 366 20.04 -25.81 31.14
C SER A 366 21.35 -26.22 30.44
N SER A 367 21.42 -27.45 29.94
CA SER A 367 22.61 -28.03 29.33
C SER A 367 22.93 -27.46 27.94
N LEU A 368 21.92 -26.97 27.20
CA LEU A 368 22.09 -26.27 25.92
C LEU A 368 22.51 -24.81 26.15
N SER A 369 21.79 -24.08 27.00
CA SER A 369 22.08 -22.65 27.28
C SER A 369 23.46 -22.43 27.91
N SER A 370 23.95 -23.36 28.75
CA SER A 370 25.32 -23.29 29.30
C SER A 370 26.43 -23.31 28.23
N SER A 371 26.12 -23.78 27.02
CA SER A 371 27.06 -23.81 25.88
C SER A 371 27.02 -22.56 25.02
N TRP A 372 26.00 -21.70 25.14
CA TRP A 372 25.77 -20.56 24.23
C TRP A 372 25.67 -19.21 24.99
N PRO A 373 26.73 -18.76 25.67
CA PRO A 373 26.69 -17.56 26.52
C PRO A 373 26.50 -16.24 25.75
N LYS A 374 26.60 -16.25 24.40
CA LYS A 374 26.37 -15.09 23.52
C LYS A 374 24.98 -15.04 22.88
N LEU A 375 24.11 -16.02 23.16
CA LEU A 375 22.80 -16.15 22.53
C LEU A 375 21.94 -14.89 22.73
N ARG A 376 21.53 -14.28 21.60
CA ARG A 376 20.60 -13.12 21.51
C ARG A 376 19.19 -13.55 21.15
N HIS A 377 19.08 -14.46 20.18
CA HIS A 377 17.81 -14.83 19.56
C HIS A 377 17.63 -16.36 19.58
N LEU A 378 16.52 -16.83 20.18
CA LEU A 378 16.15 -18.24 20.23
C LEU A 378 14.71 -18.45 19.77
N THR A 379 14.52 -19.09 18.61
CA THR A 379 13.22 -19.51 18.09
C THR A 379 13.20 -21.03 17.93
N LEU A 380 12.21 -21.69 18.56
CA LEU A 380 11.89 -23.12 18.40
C LEU A 380 10.36 -23.22 18.21
N GLU A 381 9.90 -22.98 16.98
CA GLU A 381 8.50 -22.85 16.61
C GLU A 381 8.09 -23.91 15.57
N GLY A 382 6.79 -24.18 15.45
CA GLY A 382 6.24 -25.01 14.40
C GLY A 382 4.91 -24.49 13.88
N GLY A 383 4.59 -24.86 12.63
CA GLY A 383 3.48 -24.27 11.87
C GLY A 383 2.08 -24.44 12.47
N ASP A 384 1.93 -25.31 13.47
CA ASP A 384 0.76 -25.35 14.33
C ASP A 384 1.21 -25.53 15.80
N GLN A 385 0.46 -24.97 16.74
CA GLN A 385 0.91 -24.76 18.13
C GLN A 385 0.94 -26.04 19.00
N ALA A 386 0.72 -27.21 18.40
CA ALA A 386 0.75 -28.52 19.06
C ALA A 386 2.11 -29.26 18.93
N ASN A 387 3.11 -28.62 18.34
CA ASN A 387 4.38 -29.27 17.92
C ASN A 387 5.42 -29.40 19.04
N TRP A 388 5.00 -29.79 20.25
CA TRP A 388 5.89 -30.11 21.37
C TRP A 388 5.41 -31.40 22.06
N TYR A 389 6.34 -32.27 22.44
CA TYR A 389 6.04 -33.54 23.09
C TYR A 389 5.53 -33.29 24.52
N HIS A 390 4.31 -33.74 24.83
CA HIS A 390 3.59 -33.31 26.05
C HIS A 390 4.28 -33.66 27.37
N ASP A 391 5.16 -34.66 27.36
CA ASP A 391 5.88 -35.18 28.53
C ASP A 391 7.34 -34.68 28.63
N LYS A 392 7.83 -33.94 27.62
CA LYS A 392 9.19 -33.36 27.59
C LYS A 392 9.14 -31.97 26.93
N LYS A 393 8.70 -30.99 27.73
CA LYS A 393 8.53 -29.57 27.37
C LYS A 393 9.13 -28.70 28.49
N PRO A 394 9.87 -27.60 28.20
CA PRO A 394 10.53 -26.81 29.23
C PRO A 394 9.53 -25.95 30.01
N THR A 395 9.85 -25.57 31.23
CA THR A 395 9.00 -24.78 32.14
C THR A 395 9.57 -23.38 32.38
N LEU A 396 8.98 -22.64 33.33
CA LEU A 396 9.53 -21.37 33.81
C LEU A 396 10.94 -21.53 34.42
N LYS A 397 11.30 -22.71 34.95
CA LYS A 397 12.66 -23.03 35.42
C LYS A 397 13.66 -22.93 34.26
N GLY A 398 13.38 -23.58 33.13
CA GLY A 398 14.20 -23.53 31.92
C GLY A 398 14.36 -22.11 31.37
N ILE A 399 13.29 -21.30 31.38
CA ILE A 399 13.38 -19.88 31.00
C ILE A 399 14.29 -19.08 31.95
N LYS A 400 14.20 -19.29 33.28
CA LYS A 400 15.11 -18.66 34.24
C LYS A 400 16.56 -19.05 33.93
N THR A 401 16.85 -20.34 33.80
CA THR A 401 18.20 -20.85 33.55
C THR A 401 18.77 -20.32 32.22
N LEU A 402 17.96 -20.30 31.15
CA LEU A 402 18.31 -19.70 29.87
C LEU A 402 18.70 -18.23 30.01
N SER A 403 17.89 -17.43 30.72
CA SER A 403 18.18 -15.99 30.95
C SER A 403 19.41 -15.73 31.82
N HIS A 404 19.76 -16.67 32.72
CA HIS A 404 20.94 -16.57 33.58
C HIS A 404 22.23 -16.94 32.82
N ASN A 405 22.16 -17.95 31.95
CA ASN A 405 23.28 -18.42 31.15
C ASN A 405 23.57 -17.52 29.92
N CYS A 406 22.55 -16.86 29.37
CA CYS A 406 22.63 -16.06 28.14
C CYS A 406 22.33 -14.56 28.39
N PRO A 407 23.25 -13.78 29.00
CA PRO A 407 23.00 -12.39 29.41
C PRO A 407 22.78 -11.37 28.26
N GLN A 408 22.94 -11.79 27.00
CA GLN A 408 22.69 -10.97 25.81
C GLN A 408 21.33 -11.26 25.14
N LEU A 409 20.52 -12.13 25.73
CA LEU A 409 19.25 -12.62 25.18
C LEU A 409 18.20 -11.50 25.05
N SER A 410 17.84 -11.16 23.80
CA SER A 410 16.84 -10.15 23.48
C SER A 410 15.49 -10.75 23.09
N ASP A 411 15.48 -11.88 22.38
CA ASP A 411 14.28 -12.42 21.77
C ASP A 411 14.17 -13.93 21.96
N VAL A 412 13.07 -14.36 22.58
CA VAL A 412 12.79 -15.79 22.86
C VAL A 412 11.41 -16.15 22.34
N ASN A 413 11.33 -17.21 21.55
CA ASN A 413 10.10 -17.76 20.99
C ASN A 413 10.13 -19.29 21.10
N ILE A 414 9.69 -19.81 22.25
CA ILE A 414 9.61 -21.26 22.52
C ILE A 414 8.27 -21.57 23.20
N SER A 415 7.80 -22.81 23.10
CA SER A 415 6.59 -23.23 23.84
C SER A 415 6.99 -23.84 25.18
N ILE A 416 6.48 -23.29 26.27
CA ILE A 416 6.70 -23.81 27.63
C ILE A 416 5.50 -24.62 28.15
N ASP A 417 5.73 -25.51 29.11
CA ASP A 417 4.70 -26.02 30.00
C ASP A 417 4.56 -25.12 31.24
N ILE A 418 3.32 -24.96 31.68
CA ILE A 418 2.89 -24.08 32.76
C ILE A 418 2.13 -24.89 33.84
N ARG A 419 1.71 -26.13 33.52
CA ARG A 419 1.06 -27.07 34.45
C ARG A 419 1.95 -27.42 35.65
N THR A 420 3.27 -27.35 35.46
CA THR A 420 4.28 -27.63 36.48
C THR A 420 4.39 -26.48 37.48
N ARG A 421 3.67 -26.59 38.60
CA ARG A 421 3.65 -25.58 39.69
C ARG A 421 5.02 -25.40 40.35
N CYS A 422 5.86 -24.55 39.78
CA CYS A 422 7.07 -24.07 40.44
C CYS A 422 6.71 -23.14 41.61
N GLU A 423 7.35 -23.35 42.75
CA GLU A 423 7.32 -22.40 43.87
C GLU A 423 8.07 -21.12 43.48
N ILE A 424 7.35 -20.06 43.08
CA ILE A 424 7.96 -18.80 42.62
C ILE A 424 8.83 -18.14 43.71
N SER A 425 8.56 -18.42 44.99
CA SER A 425 9.41 -18.10 46.14
C SER A 425 10.85 -18.62 46.02
N GLN A 426 11.10 -19.70 45.27
CA GLN A 426 12.43 -20.24 44.96
C GLN A 426 12.99 -19.74 43.62
N LEU A 427 12.15 -19.16 42.75
CA LEU A 427 12.56 -18.64 41.43
C LEU A 427 12.91 -17.15 41.43
N ALA A 428 12.56 -16.39 42.47
CA ALA A 428 13.04 -15.02 42.63
C ALA A 428 14.57 -14.94 42.49
N ASP A 429 15.06 -13.87 41.85
CA ASP A 429 16.47 -13.59 41.65
C ASP A 429 16.69 -12.09 41.84
N ASP A 430 17.78 -11.70 42.50
CA ASP A 430 18.13 -10.29 42.65
C ASP A 430 18.59 -9.67 41.31
N ARG A 431 18.94 -10.50 40.32
CA ARG A 431 19.51 -10.08 39.03
C ARG A 431 18.49 -10.14 37.88
N ARG A 432 17.74 -9.05 37.72
CA ARG A 432 16.80 -8.90 36.59
C ARG A 432 17.51 -8.72 35.25
N HIS A 433 17.03 -9.40 34.21
CA HIS A 433 17.59 -9.36 32.86
C HIS A 433 17.36 -8.00 32.18
N GLN A 434 18.41 -7.39 31.63
CA GLN A 434 18.35 -6.00 31.13
C GLN A 434 18.05 -5.86 29.62
N ASN A 435 18.21 -6.95 28.87
CA ASN A 435 18.22 -6.95 27.40
C ASN A 435 17.01 -7.62 26.75
N LEU A 436 16.19 -8.36 27.51
CA LEU A 436 15.06 -9.12 26.96
C LEU A 436 13.96 -8.16 26.49
N SER A 437 13.73 -8.10 25.17
CA SER A 437 12.77 -7.23 24.50
C SER A 437 11.49 -7.94 24.08
N THR A 438 11.59 -9.20 23.64
CA THR A 438 10.44 -10.03 23.26
C THR A 438 10.47 -11.39 23.95
N LEU A 439 9.29 -11.86 24.33
CA LEU A 439 9.06 -13.21 24.84
C LEU A 439 7.72 -13.72 24.30
N SER A 440 7.81 -14.62 23.34
CA SER A 440 6.69 -15.37 22.80
C SER A 440 6.59 -16.72 23.51
N ILE A 441 5.43 -16.97 24.09
CA ILE A 441 5.08 -18.21 24.80
C ILE A 441 4.02 -18.90 23.95
N GLY A 442 4.42 -19.97 23.24
CA GLY A 442 3.48 -20.79 22.46
C GLY A 442 2.40 -21.43 23.34
N CYS A 443 1.25 -21.75 22.75
CA CYS A 443 0.04 -22.16 23.48
C CYS A 443 0.30 -23.20 24.58
N ALA A 444 -0.15 -22.84 25.77
CA ALA A 444 -0.26 -23.70 26.93
C ALA A 444 -1.67 -23.55 27.52
N PRO A 445 -2.28 -24.63 28.04
CA PRO A 445 -3.45 -24.51 28.89
C PRO A 445 -3.03 -23.80 30.19
N ILE A 446 -3.48 -22.56 30.36
CA ILE A 446 -3.20 -21.71 31.54
C ILE A 446 -4.49 -21.62 32.35
N GLU A 447 -4.49 -22.12 33.59
CA GLU A 447 -5.61 -21.91 34.51
C GLU A 447 -5.61 -20.44 35.00
N HIS A 448 -6.78 -19.89 35.35
CA HIS A 448 -6.86 -18.47 35.75
C HIS A 448 -6.07 -18.15 37.05
N SER A 449 -5.77 -19.16 37.86
CA SER A 449 -4.83 -19.08 38.99
C SER A 449 -3.40 -18.71 38.57
N ASP A 450 -2.98 -19.20 37.41
CA ASP A 450 -1.56 -19.23 37.03
C ASP A 450 -1.15 -17.92 36.34
N ILE A 451 -2.12 -17.12 35.87
CA ILE A 451 -1.89 -15.83 35.24
C ILE A 451 -1.14 -14.87 36.20
N GLN A 452 -1.50 -14.85 37.48
CA GLN A 452 -0.80 -14.04 38.48
C GLN A 452 0.61 -14.57 38.77
N LEU A 453 0.78 -15.90 38.78
CA LEU A 453 2.07 -16.55 38.94
C LEU A 453 3.01 -16.17 37.77
N ILE A 454 2.57 -16.38 36.52
CA ILE A 454 3.32 -15.98 35.30
C ILE A 454 3.66 -14.49 35.33
N ALA A 455 2.69 -13.61 35.63
CA ALA A 455 2.93 -12.17 35.67
C ALA A 455 3.99 -11.78 36.72
N SER A 456 3.94 -12.37 37.92
CA SER A 456 4.93 -12.14 38.96
C SER A 456 6.32 -12.63 38.56
N PHE A 457 6.41 -13.81 37.92
CA PHE A 457 7.66 -14.35 37.37
C PHE A 457 8.25 -13.41 36.32
N LEU A 458 7.47 -12.96 35.33
CA LEU A 458 7.94 -12.06 34.27
C LEU A 458 8.44 -10.71 34.83
N VAL A 459 7.76 -10.15 35.84
CA VAL A 459 8.19 -8.92 36.52
C VAL A 459 9.45 -9.12 37.37
N SER A 460 9.69 -10.33 37.88
CA SER A 460 10.97 -10.68 38.52
C SER A 460 12.10 -10.91 37.50
N LEU A 461 11.76 -11.36 36.29
CA LEU A 461 12.72 -11.76 35.26
C LEU A 461 13.35 -10.56 34.54
N THR A 462 12.62 -9.47 34.27
CA THR A 462 13.13 -8.35 33.45
C THR A 462 13.28 -7.02 34.21
N ALA A 463 14.34 -6.27 33.89
CA ALA A 463 14.61 -4.95 34.46
C ALA A 463 13.80 -3.83 33.77
N LYS A 464 13.32 -4.09 32.55
CA LYS A 464 12.49 -3.19 31.73
C LYS A 464 11.16 -3.91 31.43
N PRO A 465 10.04 -3.19 31.24
CA PRO A 465 8.82 -3.79 30.71
C PRO A 465 9.07 -4.32 29.29
N LEU A 466 8.53 -5.49 28.97
CA LEU A 466 8.63 -6.10 27.64
C LEU A 466 7.95 -5.20 26.60
N VAL A 467 8.76 -4.50 25.79
CA VAL A 467 8.30 -3.41 24.92
C VAL A 467 7.43 -3.94 23.77
N HIS A 468 7.58 -5.20 23.38
CA HIS A 468 6.82 -5.82 22.30
C HIS A 468 6.15 -7.14 22.73
N ARG A 469 4.84 -7.04 22.99
CA ARG A 469 3.81 -8.05 22.68
C ARG A 469 4.04 -9.47 23.23
N VAL A 470 3.71 -9.69 24.52
CA VAL A 470 3.50 -11.04 25.05
C VAL A 470 2.24 -11.65 24.43
N VAL A 471 2.36 -12.68 23.60
CA VAL A 471 1.24 -13.32 22.89
C VAL A 471 0.71 -14.52 23.68
N ILE A 472 -0.11 -14.26 24.71
CA ILE A 472 -0.84 -15.33 25.41
C ILE A 472 -2.17 -15.61 24.69
N GLN A 473 -2.28 -16.78 24.06
CA GLN A 473 -3.53 -17.27 23.47
C GLN A 473 -4.18 -18.30 24.41
N SER A 474 -4.83 -17.84 25.48
CA SER A 474 -5.65 -18.71 26.33
C SER A 474 -6.97 -19.06 25.61
N GLN A 475 -7.40 -20.33 25.71
CA GLN A 475 -8.73 -20.74 25.24
C GLN A 475 -9.86 -20.30 26.19
N ASP A 476 -9.55 -20.03 27.46
CA ASP A 476 -10.54 -19.64 28.46
C ASP A 476 -10.47 -18.15 28.84
N ARG A 477 -11.63 -17.59 29.17
CA ARG A 477 -11.88 -16.17 29.48
C ARG A 477 -13.02 -16.03 30.50
N SER A 478 -12.73 -16.06 31.79
CA SER A 478 -13.68 -15.54 32.78
C SER A 478 -13.03 -14.86 33.99
N ARG A 479 -13.24 -13.52 34.04
CA ARG A 479 -13.21 -12.64 35.22
C ARG A 479 -11.84 -12.45 35.92
N LEU A 480 -11.37 -11.20 35.92
CA LEU A 480 -11.61 -10.31 37.06
C LEU A 480 -11.41 -8.83 36.69
N THR A 481 -11.76 -7.92 37.61
CA THR A 481 -12.01 -6.50 37.29
C THR A 481 -11.41 -5.52 38.29
N THR A 482 -10.60 -4.59 37.79
CA THR A 482 -10.43 -3.22 38.32
C THR A 482 -10.31 -2.29 37.12
N MET A 483 -11.03 -1.16 37.11
CA MET A 483 -11.13 -0.28 35.94
C MET A 483 -10.81 1.16 36.33
N HIS A 484 -10.07 1.86 35.49
CA HIS A 484 -9.60 3.23 35.74
C HIS A 484 -10.73 4.25 35.54
N ASP A 485 -10.82 5.28 36.39
CA ASP A 485 -11.99 6.16 36.48
C ASP A 485 -12.28 7.01 35.23
N CYS A 486 -11.32 7.18 34.33
CA CYS A 486 -11.58 7.80 33.02
C CYS A 486 -12.62 7.03 32.18
N PHE A 487 -12.79 5.72 32.42
CA PHE A 487 -13.82 4.90 31.77
C PHE A 487 -15.22 5.06 32.38
N GLN A 488 -15.41 5.96 33.35
CA GLN A 488 -16.74 6.37 33.81
C GLN A 488 -17.40 7.43 32.90
N ILE A 489 -16.65 8.04 31.97
CA ILE A 489 -17.13 9.13 31.08
C ILE A 489 -17.74 8.52 29.81
N PRO A 490 -19.07 8.57 29.58
CA PRO A 490 -19.72 7.88 28.47
C PRO A 490 -19.24 8.32 27.09
N GLU A 491 -18.95 9.60 26.92
CA GLU A 491 -18.49 10.18 25.65
C GLU A 491 -17.10 9.67 25.25
N LEU A 492 -16.25 9.31 26.23
CA LEU A 492 -14.97 8.67 25.95
C LEU A 492 -15.17 7.20 25.56
N LEU A 493 -16.11 6.49 26.19
CA LEU A 493 -16.44 5.11 25.82
C LEU A 493 -17.01 5.03 24.39
N ASP A 494 -18.00 5.87 24.07
CA ASP A 494 -18.59 5.95 22.72
C ASP A 494 -17.53 6.33 21.68
N LYS A 495 -16.62 7.27 22.01
CA LYS A 495 -15.53 7.63 21.09
C LYS A 495 -14.52 6.49 20.90
N ILE A 496 -14.09 5.81 21.98
CA ILE A 496 -13.19 4.65 21.88
C ILE A 496 -13.82 3.55 21.03
N CYS A 497 -15.11 3.23 21.26
CA CYS A 497 -15.83 2.25 20.44
C CYS A 497 -15.99 2.70 18.97
N GLY A 498 -16.12 4.01 18.73
CA GLY A 498 -16.17 4.60 17.39
C GLY A 498 -14.83 4.52 16.63
N GLU A 499 -13.70 4.84 17.28
CA GLU A 499 -12.36 4.75 16.66
C GLU A 499 -11.92 3.29 16.42
N VAL A 500 -12.50 2.32 17.15
CA VAL A 500 -12.30 0.87 16.89
C VAL A 500 -13.11 0.37 15.69
N MET A 501 -14.12 1.10 15.20
CA MET A 501 -14.82 0.79 13.94
C MET A 501 -13.99 1.24 12.73
N ASN A 502 -13.08 0.38 12.25
CA ASN A 502 -12.49 0.57 10.94
C ASN A 502 -13.46 0.08 9.84
N TYR A 503 -13.92 1.00 8.99
CA TYR A 503 -14.81 0.71 7.86
C TYR A 503 -14.14 -0.10 6.74
N ASP A 504 -12.80 -0.17 6.72
CA ASP A 504 -12.03 -1.00 5.77
C ASP A 504 -11.83 -2.45 6.26
N ASP A 505 -12.03 -2.74 7.56
CA ASP A 505 -11.92 -4.08 8.16
C ASP A 505 -13.01 -4.28 9.23
N ILE A 506 -14.26 -4.28 8.76
CA ILE A 506 -15.46 -4.27 9.63
C ILE A 506 -15.60 -5.59 10.40
N ASP A 507 -15.20 -6.72 9.82
CA ASP A 507 -15.33 -8.03 10.48
C ASP A 507 -14.37 -8.18 11.66
N ARG A 508 -13.13 -7.69 11.55
CA ARG A 508 -12.20 -7.64 12.68
C ARG A 508 -12.61 -6.58 13.70
N SER A 509 -13.09 -5.43 13.25
CA SER A 509 -13.59 -4.35 14.11
C SER A 509 -14.78 -4.82 14.96
N SER A 510 -15.77 -5.45 14.33
CA SER A 510 -16.97 -6.01 14.99
C SER A 510 -16.60 -7.13 15.97
N ARG A 511 -15.69 -8.04 15.59
CA ARG A 511 -15.16 -9.07 16.53
C ARG A 511 -14.42 -8.44 17.72
N SER A 512 -13.75 -7.31 17.52
CA SER A 512 -13.03 -6.60 18.58
C SER A 512 -13.99 -5.88 19.52
N LEU A 513 -15.06 -5.26 19.00
CA LEU A 513 -16.09 -4.60 19.80
C LEU A 513 -17.04 -5.57 20.51
N VAL A 514 -17.39 -6.71 19.91
CA VAL A 514 -18.12 -7.77 20.63
C VAL A 514 -17.26 -8.30 21.79
N LYS A 515 -15.95 -8.45 21.59
CA LYS A 515 -15.01 -8.78 22.68
C LYS A 515 -14.90 -7.66 23.71
N LEU A 516 -14.99 -6.38 23.31
CA LEU A 516 -14.97 -5.21 24.21
C LEU A 516 -16.25 -5.14 25.06
N ALA A 517 -17.42 -5.34 24.44
CA ALA A 517 -18.73 -5.43 25.09
C ALA A 517 -18.78 -6.50 26.18
N GLN A 518 -18.03 -7.58 25.98
CA GLN A 518 -17.88 -8.73 26.89
C GLN A 518 -16.86 -8.49 28.02
N THR A 519 -16.04 -7.42 27.99
CA THR A 519 -15.06 -7.15 29.06
C THR A 519 -15.71 -6.64 30.34
N CYS A 520 -16.67 -5.72 30.25
CA CYS A 520 -17.36 -5.13 31.39
C CYS A 520 -18.70 -4.51 30.98
N LYS A 521 -19.58 -4.29 31.98
CA LYS A 521 -20.90 -3.67 31.77
C LYS A 521 -20.84 -2.23 31.23
N LEU A 522 -19.77 -1.48 31.52
CA LEU A 522 -19.61 -0.10 31.02
C LEU A 522 -19.34 -0.06 29.51
N PHE A 523 -18.54 -0.99 28.99
CA PHE A 523 -18.31 -1.09 27.55
C PHE A 523 -19.45 -1.78 26.79
N THR A 524 -20.34 -2.53 27.44
CA THR A 524 -21.43 -3.27 26.77
C THR A 524 -22.30 -2.36 25.90
N GLU A 525 -22.88 -1.30 26.46
CA GLU A 525 -23.79 -0.41 25.72
C GLU A 525 -23.09 0.39 24.59
N PRO A 526 -21.95 1.10 24.84
CA PRO A 526 -21.18 1.77 23.79
C PRO A 526 -20.70 0.84 22.67
N SER A 527 -20.24 -0.37 23.01
CA SER A 527 -19.74 -1.33 22.02
C SER A 527 -20.86 -1.91 21.17
N LEU A 528 -22.01 -2.26 21.75
CA LEU A 528 -23.18 -2.72 21.00
C LEU A 528 -23.77 -1.60 20.14
N ASN A 529 -23.76 -0.36 20.63
CA ASN A 529 -24.13 0.82 19.84
C ASN A 529 -23.21 1.01 18.62
N ALA A 530 -21.89 0.80 18.77
CA ALA A 530 -20.93 0.88 17.66
C ALA A 530 -21.06 -0.28 16.67
N VAL A 531 -21.21 -1.52 17.15
CA VAL A 531 -21.37 -2.73 16.31
C VAL A 531 -22.64 -2.67 15.47
N TYR A 532 -23.77 -2.26 16.06
CA TYR A 532 -25.05 -2.22 15.36
C TYR A 532 -25.34 -0.87 14.69
N PHE A 533 -24.46 0.13 14.81
CA PHE A 533 -24.65 1.46 14.20
C PHE A 533 -24.95 1.38 12.69
N GLU A 534 -24.19 0.54 11.98
CA GLU A 534 -24.30 0.29 10.54
C GLU A 534 -24.31 -1.22 10.27
N ILE A 535 -25.47 -1.78 9.93
CA ILE A 535 -25.56 -3.18 9.50
C ILE A 535 -25.28 -3.28 8.00
N ARG A 536 -24.40 -4.22 7.63
CA ARG A 536 -24.02 -4.52 6.26
C ARG A 536 -24.50 -5.93 5.89
N GLY A 537 -25.48 -6.02 5.00
CA GLY A 537 -26.16 -7.27 4.63
C GLY A 537 -27.44 -7.59 5.42
N LEU A 538 -28.51 -7.92 4.70
CA LEU A 538 -29.79 -8.45 5.21
C LEU A 538 -29.65 -9.71 6.07
N ASP A 539 -28.69 -10.57 5.75
CA ASP A 539 -28.34 -11.75 6.54
C ASP A 539 -27.98 -11.34 7.96
N ARG A 540 -27.10 -10.35 8.13
CA ARG A 540 -26.69 -9.85 9.45
C ARG A 540 -27.82 -9.18 10.23
N LEU A 541 -28.78 -8.57 9.52
CA LEU A 541 -30.01 -8.05 10.13
C LEU A 541 -30.90 -9.18 10.68
N PHE A 542 -31.12 -10.25 9.90
CA PHE A 542 -31.98 -11.36 10.33
C PHE A 542 -31.27 -12.38 11.24
N MET A 543 -29.94 -12.32 11.33
CA MET A 543 -29.16 -13.00 12.37
C MET A 543 -29.36 -12.41 13.78
N LEU A 544 -30.07 -11.27 13.93
CA LEU A 544 -30.54 -10.77 15.22
C LEU A 544 -31.65 -11.64 15.84
N PHE A 545 -32.40 -12.38 15.02
CA PHE A 545 -33.40 -13.31 15.55
C PHE A 545 -32.71 -14.49 16.27
N PRO A 546 -33.36 -15.10 17.27
CA PRO A 546 -32.83 -16.23 18.03
C PRO A 546 -32.23 -17.33 17.13
N ARG A 547 -31.06 -17.88 17.51
CA ARG A 547 -30.26 -18.75 16.62
C ARG A 547 -30.96 -20.05 16.20
N ASP A 548 -32.04 -20.46 16.87
CA ASP A 548 -32.88 -21.58 16.47
C ASP A 548 -33.82 -21.22 15.29
N THR A 549 -34.14 -19.94 15.06
CA THR A 549 -35.08 -19.46 14.02
C THR A 549 -34.55 -19.51 12.60
N TRP A 550 -33.24 -19.53 12.38
CA TRP A 550 -32.62 -19.38 11.06
C TRP A 550 -31.48 -20.36 10.79
N ARG A 551 -31.24 -20.63 9.50
CA ARG A 551 -30.11 -21.44 9.01
C ARG A 551 -29.56 -20.85 7.71
N LEU A 552 -28.28 -21.10 7.48
CA LEU A 552 -27.63 -20.99 6.19
C LEU A 552 -27.55 -22.41 5.61
N SER A 553 -27.98 -22.60 4.36
CA SER A 553 -27.79 -23.88 3.65
C SER A 553 -26.36 -23.98 3.10
N ASP A 554 -25.92 -25.19 2.76
CA ASP A 554 -24.59 -25.48 2.22
C ASP A 554 -24.27 -24.68 0.94
N HIS A 555 -25.29 -24.33 0.15
CA HIS A 555 -25.19 -23.44 -1.02
C HIS A 555 -25.27 -21.92 -0.69
N GLY A 556 -24.90 -21.50 0.52
CA GLY A 556 -24.82 -20.09 0.91
C GLY A 556 -26.16 -19.31 0.84
N THR A 557 -27.28 -19.96 1.17
CA THR A 557 -28.62 -19.33 1.14
C THR A 557 -29.24 -19.25 2.54
N PHE A 558 -29.70 -18.07 2.95
CA PHE A 558 -30.37 -17.83 4.23
C PHE A 558 -31.85 -18.19 4.18
N HIS A 559 -32.33 -18.88 5.21
CA HIS A 559 -33.75 -19.13 5.42
C HIS A 559 -34.13 -19.25 6.91
N PHE A 560 -35.39 -18.96 7.25
CA PHE A 560 -35.93 -19.35 8.54
C PHE A 560 -36.17 -20.87 8.60
N SER A 561 -35.87 -21.47 9.75
CA SER A 561 -36.05 -22.89 10.08
C SER A 561 -37.46 -23.20 10.58
N ARG A 562 -38.12 -22.20 11.20
CA ARG A 562 -39.47 -22.25 11.77
C ARG A 562 -40.17 -20.91 11.57
N LYS A 563 -41.48 -20.87 11.81
CA LYS A 563 -42.24 -19.61 11.86
C LYS A 563 -41.80 -18.76 13.05
N LEU A 564 -41.78 -17.44 12.85
CA LEU A 564 -41.52 -16.46 13.90
C LEU A 564 -42.73 -16.35 14.85
N LYS A 565 -42.44 -16.03 16.11
CA LYS A 565 -43.37 -15.79 17.22
C LYS A 565 -43.14 -14.37 17.75
N LEU A 566 -44.10 -13.82 18.52
CA LEU A 566 -43.93 -12.52 19.20
C LEU A 566 -42.63 -12.45 20.04
N SER A 567 -42.29 -13.51 20.77
CA SER A 567 -41.04 -13.62 21.54
C SER A 567 -39.74 -13.56 20.72
N ASP A 568 -39.80 -13.85 19.41
CA ASP A 568 -38.63 -13.70 18.54
C ASP A 568 -38.43 -12.24 18.12
N TRP A 569 -39.51 -11.47 18.01
CA TRP A 569 -39.50 -10.03 17.73
C TRP A 569 -39.02 -9.22 18.95
N GLU A 570 -39.42 -9.61 20.17
CA GLU A 570 -38.91 -9.02 21.42
C GLU A 570 -37.36 -9.04 21.49
N ILE A 571 -36.74 -10.12 20.99
CA ILE A 571 -35.28 -10.30 20.95
C ILE A 571 -34.63 -9.50 19.81
N PHE A 572 -35.33 -9.35 18.68
CA PHE A 572 -34.91 -8.45 17.59
C PHE A 572 -34.92 -6.98 18.04
N ASP A 573 -35.98 -6.54 18.72
CA ASP A 573 -36.16 -5.14 19.13
C ASP A 573 -35.24 -4.68 20.26
N ALA A 574 -34.72 -5.61 21.05
CA ALA A 574 -33.62 -5.37 21.99
C ALA A 574 -32.35 -4.81 21.32
N ASN A 575 -32.20 -4.91 19.99
CA ASN A 575 -31.11 -4.29 19.23
C ASN A 575 -31.57 -3.48 18.00
N SER A 576 -32.80 -3.64 17.49
CA SER A 576 -33.31 -2.92 16.30
C SER A 576 -33.14 -1.40 16.41
N HIS A 577 -33.39 -0.85 17.60
CA HIS A 577 -33.30 0.56 17.93
C HIS A 577 -31.86 1.13 17.92
N ARG A 578 -30.82 0.29 17.90
CA ARG A 578 -29.41 0.74 17.83
C ARG A 578 -29.01 1.10 16.39
N ILE A 579 -29.69 0.51 15.41
CA ILE A 579 -29.37 0.59 13.99
C ILE A 579 -29.76 1.95 13.44
N LYS A 580 -28.75 2.71 13.01
CA LYS A 580 -28.90 4.07 12.47
C LYS A 580 -28.59 4.11 10.97
N ARG A 581 -27.88 3.12 10.45
CA ARG A 581 -27.57 2.93 9.04
C ARG A 581 -27.74 1.48 8.60
N MET A 582 -28.12 1.28 7.34
CA MET A 582 -28.11 -0.01 6.68
C MET A 582 -27.44 0.11 5.30
N PHE A 583 -26.58 -0.84 4.96
CA PHE A 583 -25.92 -0.93 3.64
C PHE A 583 -26.08 -2.36 3.09
N GLN A 584 -26.73 -2.53 1.95
CA GLN A 584 -26.76 -3.82 1.24
C GLN A 584 -25.60 -3.87 0.21
N PRO A 585 -24.64 -4.81 0.33
CA PRO A 585 -23.60 -5.01 -0.68
C PRO A 585 -24.11 -5.82 -1.88
N GLU A 586 -23.40 -5.72 -3.00
CA GLU A 586 -23.70 -6.47 -4.23
C GLU A 586 -23.62 -7.99 -4.02
N ASP A 587 -22.47 -8.47 -3.54
CA ASP A 587 -22.21 -9.91 -3.28
C ASP A 587 -22.79 -10.38 -1.93
N SER A 588 -24.03 -9.98 -1.65
CA SER A 588 -24.75 -10.38 -0.44
C SER A 588 -25.22 -11.84 -0.46
N VAL A 589 -25.33 -12.44 0.73
CA VAL A 589 -25.91 -13.79 0.93
C VAL A 589 -27.32 -13.83 0.34
N LYS A 590 -27.64 -14.84 -0.47
CA LYS A 590 -28.98 -14.97 -1.06
C LYS A 590 -30.01 -15.36 0.00
N LEU A 591 -31.15 -14.66 0.03
CA LEU A 591 -32.28 -14.97 0.89
C LEU A 591 -33.37 -15.69 0.09
N ARG A 592 -34.06 -16.66 0.70
CA ARG A 592 -35.27 -17.25 0.09
C ARG A 592 -36.44 -16.26 0.16
N LYS A 593 -37.31 -16.25 -0.87
CA LYS A 593 -38.42 -15.27 -1.00
C LYS A 593 -39.34 -15.23 0.23
N ASN A 594 -39.60 -16.38 0.84
CA ASN A 594 -40.41 -16.51 2.06
C ASN A 594 -39.81 -15.82 3.32
N VAL A 595 -38.51 -15.47 3.31
CA VAL A 595 -37.89 -14.65 4.36
C VAL A 595 -38.42 -13.21 4.29
N TYR A 596 -38.51 -12.63 3.08
CA TYR A 596 -39.05 -11.29 2.87
C TYR A 596 -40.54 -11.22 3.21
N GLU A 597 -41.31 -12.24 2.80
CA GLU A 597 -42.74 -12.36 3.13
C GLU A 597 -42.96 -12.43 4.64
N ALA A 598 -42.16 -13.22 5.37
CA ALA A 598 -42.28 -13.35 6.83
C ALA A 598 -41.95 -12.04 7.57
N ILE A 599 -41.00 -11.25 7.08
CA ILE A 599 -40.61 -9.97 7.71
C ILE A 599 -41.54 -8.81 7.30
N ALA A 600 -42.12 -8.86 6.09
CA ALA A 600 -43.16 -7.90 5.68
C ALA A 600 -44.46 -8.03 6.51
N LEU A 601 -44.61 -9.12 7.26
CA LEU A 601 -45.68 -9.36 8.24
C LEU A 601 -45.26 -9.03 9.69
N SER A 602 -44.27 -8.16 9.87
CA SER A 602 -43.85 -7.66 11.19
C SER A 602 -45.02 -7.10 12.01
N PRO A 603 -45.14 -7.42 13.31
CA PRO A 603 -46.14 -6.79 14.19
C PRO A 603 -45.83 -5.31 14.49
N HIS A 604 -44.60 -4.85 14.19
CA HIS A 604 -44.11 -3.52 14.52
C HIS A 604 -43.51 -2.84 13.29
N LEU A 605 -43.95 -1.61 13.02
CA LEU A 605 -43.50 -0.76 11.91
C LEU A 605 -43.30 0.68 12.40
N PRO A 606 -42.23 1.38 11.98
CA PRO A 606 -41.12 0.90 11.15
C PRO A 606 -40.26 -0.14 11.87
N LEU A 607 -39.74 -1.11 11.11
CA LEU A 607 -38.94 -2.24 11.64
C LEU A 607 -37.64 -1.79 12.32
N LEU A 608 -37.07 -0.66 11.90
CA LEU A 608 -35.86 -0.07 12.47
C LEU A 608 -36.14 1.39 12.88
N PRO A 609 -36.59 1.65 14.13
CA PRO A 609 -37.20 2.95 14.49
C PRO A 609 -36.24 4.14 14.47
N ASN A 610 -34.94 3.89 14.67
CA ASN A 610 -33.88 4.92 14.67
C ASN A 610 -33.08 4.99 13.36
N LEU A 611 -33.53 4.32 12.30
CA LEU A 611 -32.84 4.27 11.01
C LEU A 611 -32.84 5.65 10.33
N ARG A 612 -31.65 6.15 10.01
CA ARG A 612 -31.44 7.47 9.39
C ARG A 612 -30.88 7.40 7.97
N ALA A 613 -30.18 6.32 7.63
CA ALA A 613 -29.63 6.11 6.30
C ALA A 613 -29.88 4.67 5.81
N ILE A 614 -30.40 4.54 4.59
CA ILE A 614 -30.42 3.27 3.84
C ILE A 614 -29.57 3.47 2.59
N TYR A 615 -28.70 2.52 2.32
CA TYR A 615 -27.96 2.40 1.08
C TYR A 615 -28.14 0.99 0.51
N TRP A 616 -28.63 0.88 -0.71
CA TRP A 616 -28.78 -0.37 -1.42
C TRP A 616 -27.88 -0.34 -2.66
N ALA A 617 -26.81 -1.13 -2.66
CA ALA A 617 -26.06 -1.37 -3.88
C ALA A 617 -26.90 -2.25 -4.82
N GLU A 618 -26.59 -2.18 -6.11
CA GLU A 618 -27.07 -3.15 -7.08
C GLU A 618 -26.63 -4.56 -6.66
N SER A 619 -27.46 -5.58 -6.80
CA SER A 619 -27.17 -6.92 -6.27
C SER A 619 -27.85 -8.01 -7.10
N LYS A 620 -27.20 -9.17 -7.18
CA LYS A 620 -27.66 -10.37 -7.92
C LYS A 620 -28.77 -11.14 -7.16
N ALA A 621 -29.57 -10.42 -6.35
CA ALA A 621 -30.65 -10.92 -5.52
C ALA A 621 -31.86 -9.97 -5.61
N ASP A 622 -33.05 -10.56 -5.78
CA ASP A 622 -34.33 -9.82 -5.93
C ASP A 622 -34.48 -8.68 -4.90
N LEU A 623 -34.67 -7.45 -5.37
CA LEU A 623 -34.98 -6.29 -4.52
C LEU A 623 -36.30 -6.54 -3.76
N PRO A 624 -36.31 -6.59 -2.41
CA PRO A 624 -37.52 -6.93 -1.68
C PRO A 624 -38.33 -5.66 -1.37
N GLY A 625 -38.98 -5.07 -2.37
CA GLY A 625 -39.66 -3.76 -2.21
C GLY A 625 -40.67 -3.68 -1.06
N TYR A 626 -41.38 -4.79 -0.74
CA TYR A 626 -42.26 -4.89 0.43
C TYR A 626 -41.51 -4.73 1.76
N PHE A 627 -40.28 -5.26 1.86
CA PHE A 627 -39.42 -5.09 3.02
C PHE A 627 -38.86 -3.66 3.11
N ILE A 628 -38.49 -3.02 2.00
CA ILE A 628 -38.05 -1.61 2.00
C ILE A 628 -39.15 -0.70 2.55
N ARG A 629 -40.42 -0.96 2.20
CA ARG A 629 -41.57 -0.25 2.78
C ARG A 629 -41.66 -0.41 4.31
N CYS A 630 -41.21 -1.53 4.86
CA CYS A 630 -41.19 -1.77 6.31
C CYS A 630 -40.05 -1.01 7.04
N LEU A 631 -39.03 -0.56 6.31
CA LEU A 631 -37.98 0.32 6.83
C LEU A 631 -38.34 1.81 6.75
N CYS A 632 -39.23 2.19 5.82
CA CYS A 632 -39.59 3.58 5.54
C CYS A 632 -40.16 4.29 6.79
N SER A 633 -39.59 5.44 7.14
CA SER A 633 -40.02 6.25 8.28
C SER A 633 -39.62 7.72 8.12
N PRO A 634 -40.28 8.66 8.80
CA PRO A 634 -39.92 10.08 8.75
C PRO A 634 -38.53 10.38 9.36
N ASN A 635 -37.92 9.42 10.06
CA ASN A 635 -36.56 9.54 10.61
C ASN A 635 -35.45 9.30 9.56
N ILE A 636 -35.78 8.77 8.38
CA ILE A 636 -34.81 8.56 7.30
C ILE A 636 -34.41 9.93 6.72
N ALA A 637 -33.17 10.33 6.95
CA ALA A 637 -32.57 11.52 6.36
C ALA A 637 -31.86 11.22 5.02
N VAL A 638 -31.45 9.96 4.78
CA VAL A 638 -30.75 9.54 3.56
C VAL A 638 -31.30 8.22 3.02
N LEU A 639 -31.60 8.17 1.74
CA LEU A 639 -31.96 6.95 1.03
C LEU A 639 -31.20 6.88 -0.29
N GLY A 640 -30.39 5.85 -0.47
CA GLY A 640 -29.75 5.51 -1.74
C GLY A 640 -30.18 4.12 -2.20
N MET A 641 -30.63 3.98 -3.44
CA MET A 641 -31.01 2.71 -4.04
C MET A 641 -30.48 2.62 -5.48
N ARG A 642 -29.64 1.62 -5.75
CA ARG A 642 -29.17 1.27 -7.10
C ARG A 642 -29.91 0.03 -7.63
N GLY A 643 -30.03 -0.07 -8.95
CA GLY A 643 -30.62 -1.23 -9.62
C GLY A 643 -32.08 -1.48 -9.32
N ILE A 644 -32.93 -0.46 -9.21
CA ILE A 644 -34.38 -0.67 -8.98
C ILE A 644 -35.01 -1.36 -10.21
N PRO A 645 -35.62 -2.56 -10.04
CA PRO A 645 -36.45 -3.18 -11.08
C PRO A 645 -37.78 -2.45 -11.25
N SER A 646 -38.31 -2.39 -12.47
CA SER A 646 -39.46 -1.53 -12.78
C SER A 646 -40.75 -1.88 -12.05
N ASN A 647 -40.97 -3.15 -11.72
CA ASN A 647 -42.10 -3.57 -10.88
C ASN A 647 -42.06 -3.00 -9.44
N PHE A 648 -40.96 -2.32 -9.05
CA PHE A 648 -40.81 -1.61 -7.78
C PHE A 648 -40.73 -0.08 -7.94
N ILE A 649 -40.92 0.49 -9.14
CA ILE A 649 -41.04 1.95 -9.34
C ILE A 649 -42.04 2.61 -8.37
N PRO A 650 -43.25 2.07 -8.11
CA PRO A 650 -44.22 2.65 -7.16
C PRO A 650 -43.74 2.73 -5.69
N LEU A 651 -42.63 2.08 -5.34
CA LEU A 651 -41.99 2.24 -4.03
C LEU A 651 -41.56 3.69 -3.78
N VAL A 652 -41.19 4.44 -4.83
CA VAL A 652 -40.78 5.84 -4.74
C VAL A 652 -41.95 6.75 -4.30
N SER A 653 -43.17 6.46 -4.73
CA SER A 653 -44.39 7.11 -4.21
C SER A 653 -44.57 6.85 -2.71
N ALA A 654 -44.40 5.59 -2.29
CA ALA A 654 -44.49 5.23 -0.87
C ALA A 654 -43.40 5.91 -0.03
N ILE A 655 -42.17 6.04 -0.55
CA ILE A 655 -41.07 6.77 0.07
C ILE A 655 -41.39 8.26 0.20
N GLY A 656 -41.89 8.91 -0.87
CA GLY A 656 -42.20 10.35 -0.86
C GLY A 656 -43.18 10.74 0.25
N VAL A 657 -44.18 9.88 0.51
CA VAL A 657 -45.15 10.08 1.59
C VAL A 657 -44.60 9.65 2.97
N SER A 658 -43.86 8.55 3.04
CA SER A 658 -43.46 7.94 4.33
C SER A 658 -42.18 8.53 4.95
N CYS A 659 -41.31 9.10 4.11
CA CYS A 659 -39.99 9.61 4.50
C CYS A 659 -39.96 11.14 4.42
N SER A 660 -40.90 11.83 5.06
CA SER A 660 -41.02 13.30 4.99
C SER A 660 -39.82 14.07 5.54
N GLY A 661 -38.98 13.45 6.38
CA GLY A 661 -37.71 13.99 6.86
C GLY A 661 -36.51 13.80 5.91
N LEU A 662 -36.71 13.23 4.72
CA LEU A 662 -35.66 12.88 3.78
C LEU A 662 -34.89 14.11 3.29
N GLN A 663 -33.59 14.13 3.52
CA GLN A 663 -32.68 15.22 3.13
C GLN A 663 -31.84 14.85 1.89
N LYS A 664 -31.62 13.55 1.64
CA LYS A 664 -30.84 13.06 0.50
C LYS A 664 -31.51 11.83 -0.13
N LEU A 665 -31.77 11.89 -1.43
CA LEU A 665 -32.33 10.79 -2.21
C LEU A 665 -31.38 10.48 -3.37
N HIS A 666 -30.94 9.23 -3.50
CA HIS A 666 -30.21 8.70 -4.65
C HIS A 666 -30.99 7.52 -5.24
N VAL A 667 -31.37 7.57 -6.52
CA VAL A 667 -32.15 6.50 -7.16
C VAL A 667 -31.65 6.20 -8.57
N HIS A 668 -31.32 4.93 -8.79
CA HIS A 668 -30.88 4.39 -10.08
C HIS A 668 -31.78 3.19 -10.43
N ILE A 669 -32.26 3.13 -11.67
CA ILE A 669 -33.09 2.02 -12.19
C ILE A 669 -32.21 1.00 -12.92
N HIS A 670 -32.64 -0.26 -12.95
CA HIS A 670 -31.87 -1.38 -13.52
C HIS A 670 -31.90 -1.43 -15.06
N ASN A 671 -32.96 -0.92 -15.69
CA ASN A 671 -33.14 -0.95 -17.15
C ASN A 671 -33.66 0.41 -17.66
N ASN A 672 -33.20 0.84 -18.83
CA ASN A 672 -33.57 2.12 -19.46
C ASN A 672 -34.97 2.10 -20.12
N SER A 673 -35.59 0.94 -20.34
CA SER A 673 -36.91 0.85 -20.99
C SER A 673 -38.01 1.61 -20.23
N ASP A 674 -37.94 1.61 -18.90
CA ASP A 674 -39.07 1.97 -18.03
C ASP A 674 -38.90 3.38 -17.41
N VAL A 675 -38.05 4.21 -18.04
CA VAL A 675 -37.75 5.60 -17.63
C VAL A 675 -39.00 6.48 -17.60
N GLY A 676 -39.97 6.26 -18.49
CA GLY A 676 -41.20 7.07 -18.58
C GLY A 676 -42.03 7.00 -17.31
N ASP A 677 -42.42 5.79 -16.91
CA ASP A 677 -43.22 5.52 -15.70
C ASP A 677 -42.48 5.99 -14.44
N PHE A 678 -41.16 5.77 -14.39
CA PHE A 678 -40.29 6.22 -13.30
C PHE A 678 -40.25 7.75 -13.18
N ARG A 679 -40.20 8.49 -14.30
CA ARG A 679 -40.31 9.97 -14.29
C ARG A 679 -41.67 10.43 -13.79
N GLN A 680 -42.77 9.80 -14.23
CA GLN A 680 -44.10 10.17 -13.74
C GLN A 680 -44.20 9.98 -12.23
N VAL A 681 -43.81 8.82 -11.72
CA VAL A 681 -43.80 8.53 -10.28
C VAL A 681 -42.90 9.51 -9.52
N LEU A 682 -41.73 9.90 -10.04
CA LEU A 682 -40.91 10.94 -9.42
C LEU A 682 -41.61 12.30 -9.36
N MET A 683 -42.31 12.72 -10.42
CA MET A 683 -43.06 13.98 -10.44
C MET A 683 -44.18 14.03 -9.39
N GLU A 684 -44.85 12.90 -9.15
CA GLU A 684 -45.87 12.76 -8.12
C GLU A 684 -45.25 12.69 -6.70
N SER A 685 -44.08 12.07 -6.56
CA SER A 685 -43.44 11.80 -5.26
C SER A 685 -42.66 12.99 -4.69
N LEU A 686 -41.93 13.72 -5.54
CA LEU A 686 -41.00 14.77 -5.14
C LEU A 686 -41.66 15.93 -4.35
N PRO A 687 -42.89 16.42 -4.66
CA PRO A 687 -43.54 17.48 -3.90
C PRO A 687 -43.76 17.18 -2.41
N HIS A 688 -43.81 15.89 -2.03
CA HIS A 688 -43.96 15.47 -0.64
C HIS A 688 -42.62 15.51 0.14
N MET A 689 -41.49 15.49 -0.57
CA MET A 689 -40.13 15.49 0.01
C MET A 689 -39.63 16.91 0.31
N SER A 690 -40.40 17.69 1.08
CA SER A 690 -40.14 19.13 1.31
C SER A 690 -38.81 19.44 2.01
N ASN A 691 -38.23 18.48 2.73
CA ASN A 691 -36.92 18.59 3.39
C ASN A 691 -35.73 18.24 2.47
N LEU A 692 -35.97 17.85 1.21
CA LEU A 692 -34.94 17.32 0.33
C LEU A 692 -33.91 18.39 -0.07
N ARG A 693 -32.65 18.13 0.27
CA ARG A 693 -31.50 18.99 -0.03
C ARG A 693 -30.62 18.40 -1.12
N LEU A 694 -30.52 17.08 -1.23
CA LEU A 694 -29.81 16.39 -2.29
C LEU A 694 -30.75 15.45 -3.03
N LEU A 695 -30.82 15.59 -4.35
CA LEU A 695 -31.50 14.67 -5.26
C LEU A 695 -30.48 14.14 -6.27
N ASP A 696 -30.42 12.83 -6.44
CA ASP A 696 -29.46 12.14 -7.31
C ASP A 696 -30.21 11.07 -8.12
N LEU A 697 -30.22 11.22 -9.44
CA LEU A 697 -31.08 10.49 -10.37
C LEU A 697 -30.28 9.92 -11.53
N ASP A 698 -30.34 8.61 -11.74
CA ASP A 698 -29.62 7.98 -12.86
C ASP A 698 -30.37 8.04 -14.20
N ILE A 699 -31.25 9.05 -14.35
CA ILE A 699 -32.07 9.30 -15.54
C ILE A 699 -31.86 10.72 -16.07
N ALA A 700 -32.14 10.90 -17.35
CA ALA A 700 -32.37 12.22 -17.93
C ALA A 700 -33.69 12.80 -17.40
N PRO A 701 -33.75 14.06 -16.94
CA PRO A 701 -34.99 14.71 -16.56
C PRO A 701 -35.60 15.43 -17.77
N ASP A 702 -36.92 15.34 -17.93
CA ASP A 702 -37.66 16.15 -18.90
C ASP A 702 -38.12 17.49 -18.30
N CYS A 703 -38.70 18.36 -19.14
CA CYS A 703 -39.21 19.66 -18.71
C CYS A 703 -40.25 19.57 -17.58
N SER A 704 -41.08 18.53 -17.59
CA SER A 704 -42.13 18.33 -16.58
C SER A 704 -41.48 18.04 -15.23
N LEU A 705 -40.53 17.11 -15.20
CA LEU A 705 -39.77 16.77 -14.00
C LEU A 705 -38.91 17.94 -13.50
N LEU A 706 -38.24 18.68 -14.40
CA LEU A 706 -37.51 19.90 -14.04
C LEU A 706 -38.42 20.96 -13.40
N SER A 707 -39.67 21.11 -13.86
CA SER A 707 -40.66 22.03 -13.26
C SER A 707 -41.20 21.59 -11.90
N VAL A 708 -40.95 20.34 -11.49
CA VAL A 708 -41.22 19.83 -10.13
C VAL A 708 -39.99 20.03 -9.25
N ILE A 709 -38.81 19.63 -9.74
CA ILE A 709 -37.53 19.79 -9.04
C ILE A 709 -37.25 21.28 -8.72
N SER A 710 -37.58 22.21 -9.62
CA SER A 710 -37.37 23.66 -9.42
C SER A 710 -38.18 24.28 -8.28
N LYS A 711 -39.19 23.57 -7.75
CA LYS A 711 -40.03 24.01 -6.62
C LYS A 711 -39.48 23.56 -5.26
N LEU A 712 -38.46 22.70 -5.24
CA LEU A 712 -37.87 22.17 -4.01
C LEU A 712 -36.75 23.08 -3.48
N ALA A 713 -36.52 23.05 -2.17
CA ALA A 713 -35.41 23.73 -1.51
C ALA A 713 -34.06 22.99 -1.69
N LEU A 714 -33.87 22.34 -2.84
CA LEU A 714 -32.68 21.55 -3.16
C LEU A 714 -31.42 22.42 -3.15
N GLN A 715 -30.36 21.84 -2.59
CA GLN A 715 -29.02 22.40 -2.50
C GLN A 715 -28.08 21.67 -3.47
N ASP A 716 -28.23 20.36 -3.64
CA ASP A 716 -27.47 19.51 -4.56
C ASP A 716 -28.42 18.76 -5.51
N LEU A 717 -28.12 18.78 -6.82
CA LEU A 717 -28.81 17.98 -7.83
C LEU A 717 -27.78 17.18 -8.65
N THR A 718 -27.91 15.87 -8.69
CA THR A 718 -27.21 14.97 -9.63
C THR A 718 -28.22 14.35 -10.59
N THR A 719 -27.93 14.30 -11.89
CA THR A 719 -28.84 13.68 -12.88
C THR A 719 -28.07 13.15 -14.10
N ARG A 720 -28.56 12.10 -14.81
CA ARG A 720 -28.05 11.80 -16.17
C ARG A 720 -28.53 12.84 -17.20
N SER A 721 -27.95 12.82 -18.40
CA SER A 721 -28.24 13.80 -19.47
C SER A 721 -29.23 13.29 -20.53
N PHE A 722 -29.86 14.25 -21.20
CA PHE A 722 -30.89 14.11 -22.24
C PHE A 722 -30.47 13.26 -23.45
N GLU A 723 -31.45 12.70 -24.16
CA GLU A 723 -31.35 12.31 -25.57
C GLU A 723 -32.27 13.22 -26.39
N VAL A 724 -31.85 13.61 -27.60
CA VAL A 724 -32.39 14.80 -28.28
C VAL A 724 -33.71 14.53 -28.99
N SER A 725 -34.83 14.82 -28.33
CA SER A 725 -36.07 15.21 -29.02
C SER A 725 -35.94 16.65 -29.52
N HIS A 726 -35.89 16.86 -30.84
CA HIS A 726 -35.50 18.13 -31.49
C HIS A 726 -36.45 19.33 -31.33
N THR A 727 -37.41 19.29 -30.40
CA THR A 727 -38.45 20.32 -30.23
C THR A 727 -38.80 20.55 -28.75
N VAL A 728 -38.57 21.77 -28.23
CA VAL A 728 -39.37 22.46 -27.19
C VAL A 728 -38.75 23.85 -26.90
N LYS A 729 -39.53 24.76 -26.30
CA LYS A 729 -39.09 26.10 -25.84
C LYS A 729 -38.64 26.06 -24.39
N GLN A 730 -37.98 27.12 -23.89
CA GLN A 730 -37.66 27.31 -22.47
C GLN A 730 -38.82 26.92 -21.54
N CYS A 731 -38.56 25.96 -20.64
CA CYS A 731 -39.59 25.36 -19.78
C CYS A 731 -39.73 26.05 -18.41
N VAL A 732 -38.63 26.58 -17.87
CA VAL A 732 -38.63 27.33 -16.60
C VAL A 732 -38.58 28.84 -16.88
N ASN A 733 -39.75 29.45 -17.04
CA ASN A 733 -39.90 30.91 -17.14
C ASN A 733 -39.72 31.60 -15.78
N GLY A 734 -38.48 31.70 -15.28
CA GLY A 734 -38.18 32.51 -14.10
C GLY A 734 -36.78 32.37 -13.54
N ASN A 735 -36.02 33.47 -13.53
CA ASN A 735 -34.63 33.57 -13.03
C ASN A 735 -34.44 33.24 -11.53
N ASN A 736 -35.52 33.01 -10.78
CA ASN A 736 -35.54 32.96 -9.32
C ASN A 736 -36.01 31.61 -8.71
N GLN A 737 -36.35 30.58 -9.50
CA GLN A 737 -36.81 29.30 -8.92
C GLN A 737 -35.67 28.53 -8.24
N TRP A 738 -34.54 28.37 -8.93
CA TRP A 738 -33.38 27.61 -8.48
C TRP A 738 -32.49 28.33 -7.44
N VAL A 739 -33.04 29.29 -6.69
CA VAL A 739 -32.30 30.16 -5.74
C VAL A 739 -31.74 29.38 -4.55
N SER A 740 -32.32 28.23 -4.20
CA SER A 740 -31.79 27.31 -3.17
C SER A 740 -30.62 26.46 -3.64
N LEU A 741 -30.46 26.27 -4.97
CA LEU A 741 -29.49 25.35 -5.53
C LEU A 741 -28.06 25.85 -5.34
N ARG A 742 -27.14 24.94 -5.02
CA ARG A 742 -25.72 25.18 -4.78
C ARG A 742 -24.84 24.27 -5.62
N SER A 743 -25.21 23.00 -5.81
CA SER A 743 -24.52 22.04 -6.67
C SER A 743 -25.41 21.49 -7.78
N ILE A 744 -24.84 21.40 -8.99
CA ILE A 744 -25.30 20.53 -10.07
C ILE A 744 -24.22 19.48 -10.35
N CYS A 745 -24.62 18.27 -10.71
CA CYS A 745 -23.77 17.16 -11.13
C CYS A 745 -24.44 16.42 -12.30
N LEU A 746 -23.73 16.23 -13.41
CA LEU A 746 -24.29 15.64 -14.63
C LEU A 746 -23.52 14.38 -15.03
N VAL A 747 -24.18 13.24 -15.00
CA VAL A 747 -23.60 11.88 -15.17
C VAL A 747 -23.87 11.38 -16.60
N ARG A 748 -22.92 10.64 -17.20
CA ARG A 748 -23.06 10.06 -18.56
C ARG A 748 -23.56 11.07 -19.59
N ALA A 749 -23.00 12.28 -19.52
CA ALA A 749 -23.65 13.43 -20.12
C ALA A 749 -23.34 13.56 -21.62
N SER A 750 -24.35 13.46 -22.50
CA SER A 750 -24.23 13.81 -23.94
C SER A 750 -23.86 15.29 -24.16
N SER A 751 -23.18 15.61 -25.27
CA SER A 751 -22.62 16.93 -25.58
C SER A 751 -23.67 17.93 -26.10
N SER A 752 -24.55 17.48 -27.00
CA SER A 752 -25.71 18.24 -27.48
C SER A 752 -26.76 18.47 -26.38
N SER A 753 -26.77 17.60 -25.38
CA SER A 753 -27.78 17.59 -24.32
C SER A 753 -27.49 18.54 -23.16
N ILE A 754 -26.24 18.96 -22.93
CA ILE A 754 -25.90 19.90 -21.84
C ILE A 754 -26.42 21.33 -22.12
N PRO A 755 -26.21 21.94 -23.30
CA PRO A 755 -26.84 23.23 -23.64
C PRO A 755 -28.37 23.15 -23.61
N THR A 756 -28.92 22.01 -24.01
CA THR A 756 -30.37 21.74 -24.01
C THR A 756 -30.92 21.71 -22.59
N LEU A 757 -30.29 20.96 -21.67
CA LEU A 757 -30.72 20.86 -20.27
C LEU A 757 -30.65 22.21 -19.55
N LEU A 758 -29.52 22.91 -19.64
CA LEU A 758 -29.36 24.24 -19.04
C LEU A 758 -30.30 25.27 -19.69
N GLY A 759 -30.52 25.16 -21.01
CA GLY A 759 -31.52 25.90 -21.77
C GLY A 759 -32.92 25.80 -21.18
N HIS A 760 -33.37 24.60 -20.79
CA HIS A 760 -34.67 24.39 -20.15
C HIS A 760 -34.73 24.85 -18.68
N ILE A 761 -33.62 24.74 -17.94
CA ILE A 761 -33.49 25.09 -16.52
C ILE A 761 -33.54 26.61 -16.27
N GLY A 762 -33.03 27.43 -17.19
CA GLY A 762 -33.02 28.89 -17.06
C GLY A 762 -31.78 29.42 -16.33
N TYR A 763 -31.92 30.54 -15.62
CA TYR A 763 -30.81 31.19 -14.90
C TYR A 763 -30.61 30.62 -13.49
N LEU A 764 -29.35 30.43 -13.10
CA LEU A 764 -28.90 29.72 -11.90
C LEU A 764 -28.00 30.63 -11.05
N PRO A 765 -28.58 31.55 -10.26
CA PRO A 765 -27.83 32.63 -9.61
C PRO A 765 -26.89 32.15 -8.50
N ASN A 766 -27.27 31.13 -7.72
CA ASN A 766 -26.52 30.71 -6.53
C ASN A 766 -25.77 29.37 -6.68
N VAL A 767 -25.73 28.79 -7.88
CA VAL A 767 -25.04 27.51 -8.11
C VAL A 767 -23.53 27.76 -8.04
N SER A 768 -22.97 27.43 -6.88
CA SER A 768 -21.55 27.59 -6.57
C SER A 768 -20.73 26.33 -6.83
N VAL A 769 -21.35 25.23 -7.25
CA VAL A 769 -20.74 23.95 -7.56
C VAL A 769 -21.35 23.36 -8.85
N LEU A 770 -20.51 22.97 -9.79
CA LEU A 770 -20.92 22.32 -11.03
C LEU A 770 -20.00 21.14 -11.32
N LYS A 771 -20.56 19.96 -11.57
CA LYS A 771 -19.82 18.72 -11.82
C LYS A 771 -20.33 18.02 -13.07
N TYR A 772 -19.45 17.35 -13.77
CA TYR A 772 -19.73 16.44 -14.88
C TYR A 772 -18.96 15.14 -14.61
N LEU A 773 -19.62 14.00 -14.66
CA LEU A 773 -19.07 12.67 -14.34
C LEU A 773 -19.37 11.67 -15.46
N ASP A 774 -18.48 10.71 -15.65
CA ASP A 774 -18.61 9.61 -16.62
C ASP A 774 -18.95 10.07 -18.05
N VAL A 775 -18.32 11.18 -18.48
CA VAL A 775 -18.55 11.81 -19.78
C VAL A 775 -17.92 11.01 -20.92
N GLY A 776 -18.59 10.95 -22.08
CA GLY A 776 -18.04 10.43 -23.36
C GLY A 776 -16.98 11.37 -23.95
N ASN A 777 -16.83 11.46 -25.30
CA ASN A 777 -15.75 12.26 -25.92
C ASN A 777 -15.73 13.73 -25.44
N PRO A 778 -14.85 14.07 -24.47
CA PRO A 778 -14.92 15.26 -23.61
C PRO A 778 -14.97 16.58 -24.39
N GLN A 779 -14.25 16.61 -25.50
CA GLN A 779 -14.00 17.79 -26.33
C GLN A 779 -15.30 18.41 -26.81
N ILE A 780 -16.29 17.58 -27.16
CA ILE A 780 -17.59 18.02 -27.68
C ILE A 780 -18.44 18.63 -26.55
N HIS A 781 -18.34 18.10 -25.31
CA HIS A 781 -19.11 18.58 -24.16
C HIS A 781 -18.59 19.92 -23.64
N ILE A 782 -17.26 20.10 -23.57
CA ILE A 782 -16.64 21.32 -23.01
C ILE A 782 -17.14 22.58 -23.72
N LYS A 783 -17.21 22.57 -25.06
CA LYS A 783 -17.74 23.70 -25.83
C LYS A 783 -19.19 24.02 -25.44
N GLY A 784 -20.06 23.00 -25.39
CA GLY A 784 -21.45 23.16 -24.96
C GLY A 784 -21.62 23.65 -23.52
N ILE A 785 -20.80 23.15 -22.59
CA ILE A 785 -20.76 23.60 -21.19
C ILE A 785 -20.44 25.09 -21.09
N LEU A 786 -19.49 25.58 -21.89
CA LEU A 786 -19.03 26.97 -21.86
C LEU A 786 -19.95 27.94 -22.63
N GLU A 787 -20.57 27.50 -23.71
CA GLU A 787 -21.63 28.25 -24.38
C GLU A 787 -22.88 28.38 -23.49
N ALA A 788 -23.25 27.32 -22.76
CA ALA A 788 -24.34 27.37 -21.79
C ALA A 788 -24.00 28.25 -20.58
N LYS A 789 -22.75 28.20 -20.08
CA LYS A 789 -22.29 29.02 -18.96
C LYS A 789 -22.64 30.49 -19.15
N ASN A 790 -22.25 31.06 -20.30
CA ASN A 790 -22.41 32.49 -20.61
C ASN A 790 -23.87 32.93 -20.80
N ARG A 791 -24.84 32.01 -20.62
CA ARG A 791 -26.29 32.27 -20.68
C ARG A 791 -27.04 31.90 -19.39
N HIS A 792 -26.47 31.00 -18.57
CA HIS A 792 -27.23 30.29 -17.52
C HIS A 792 -26.69 30.39 -16.09
N PHE A 793 -25.42 30.68 -15.86
CA PHE A 793 -24.87 30.82 -14.50
C PHE A 793 -24.49 32.28 -14.19
N ASP A 794 -24.54 32.68 -12.92
CA ASP A 794 -23.79 33.87 -12.50
C ASP A 794 -22.29 33.59 -12.61
N HIS A 795 -21.58 34.48 -13.30
CA HIS A 795 -20.13 34.45 -13.44
C HIS A 795 -19.40 34.59 -12.09
N ALA A 796 -20.03 35.27 -11.12
CA ALA A 796 -19.48 35.49 -9.79
C ALA A 796 -19.77 34.36 -8.78
N ALA A 797 -20.83 33.57 -8.97
CA ALA A 797 -21.24 32.58 -7.97
C ALA A 797 -20.45 31.27 -8.00
N LEU A 798 -19.91 30.86 -9.17
CA LEU A 798 -19.31 29.53 -9.33
C LEU A 798 -17.97 29.40 -8.57
N SER A 799 -18.00 28.65 -7.47
CA SER A 799 -16.84 28.37 -6.63
C SER A 799 -16.20 27.00 -6.86
N VAL A 800 -16.89 26.05 -7.50
CA VAL A 800 -16.40 24.71 -7.79
C VAL A 800 -16.83 24.27 -9.20
N PHE A 801 -15.86 23.85 -10.01
CA PHE A 801 -16.09 23.13 -11.27
C PHE A 801 -15.42 21.75 -11.20
N THR A 802 -16.06 20.73 -11.77
CA THR A 802 -15.52 19.38 -11.93
C THR A 802 -15.93 18.81 -13.28
N LEU A 803 -14.98 18.23 -14.01
CA LEU A 803 -15.18 17.37 -15.17
C LEU A 803 -14.38 16.09 -14.92
N GLN A 804 -15.06 14.94 -14.93
CA GLN A 804 -14.44 13.63 -14.76
C GLN A 804 -15.09 12.59 -15.69
N GLU A 805 -14.27 11.72 -16.24
CA GLU A 805 -14.61 10.52 -17.02
C GLU A 805 -14.38 9.28 -16.12
N SER A 806 -14.90 8.11 -16.48
CA SER A 806 -14.63 6.87 -15.71
C SER A 806 -13.99 5.77 -16.54
N LYS A 807 -13.14 4.99 -15.88
CA LYS A 807 -12.89 3.58 -16.17
C LYS A 807 -12.89 2.86 -14.83
N PHE A 808 -13.52 1.68 -14.78
CA PHE A 808 -13.96 0.98 -13.56
C PHE A 808 -15.07 1.69 -12.76
N ASP A 809 -16.32 1.29 -13.02
CA ASP A 809 -17.24 0.91 -11.94
C ASP A 809 -17.76 -0.52 -12.24
N ILE A 810 -18.14 -1.21 -11.18
CA ILE A 810 -18.29 -2.66 -11.01
C ILE A 810 -19.24 -3.35 -12.03
N GLY A 811 -18.87 -4.56 -12.48
CA GLY A 811 -19.82 -5.70 -12.50
C GLY A 811 -20.88 -5.86 -13.60
N TRP A 812 -20.75 -5.28 -14.80
CA TRP A 812 -21.71 -5.46 -15.89
C TRP A 812 -21.14 -6.15 -17.14
N PRO A 813 -21.89 -7.05 -17.82
CA PRO A 813 -21.58 -7.41 -19.20
C PRO A 813 -21.78 -6.19 -20.12
N ILE A 814 -20.94 -6.08 -21.14
CA ILE A 814 -21.20 -5.20 -22.28
C ILE A 814 -22.28 -5.89 -23.12
N ASP A 815 -23.34 -5.18 -23.50
CA ASP A 815 -24.25 -5.67 -24.55
C ASP A 815 -23.47 -5.69 -25.88
N ASP A 816 -23.27 -6.89 -26.44
CA ASP A 816 -22.63 -7.09 -27.74
C ASP A 816 -23.50 -6.51 -28.87
N ASN A 817 -23.37 -5.20 -29.12
CA ASN A 817 -23.87 -4.53 -30.32
C ASN A 817 -22.69 -4.04 -31.17
N PRO A 818 -22.15 -4.84 -32.11
CA PRO A 818 -20.86 -4.59 -32.78
C PRO A 818 -20.85 -3.43 -33.80
N ASN A 819 -21.84 -2.53 -33.79
CA ASN A 819 -22.22 -1.73 -34.96
C ASN A 819 -22.00 -0.22 -34.86
N GLU A 820 -21.58 0.34 -33.71
CA GLU A 820 -21.32 1.79 -33.59
C GLU A 820 -19.82 2.17 -33.46
N ASP A 821 -18.92 1.23 -33.16
CA ASP A 821 -17.47 1.46 -32.96
C ASP A 821 -16.65 1.63 -34.27
N VAL A 822 -17.27 2.16 -35.33
CA VAL A 822 -16.63 2.32 -36.66
C VAL A 822 -15.87 3.65 -36.81
N ASN A 823 -16.11 4.64 -35.94
CA ASN A 823 -15.61 6.02 -36.13
C ASN A 823 -14.54 6.49 -35.12
N ALA A 824 -14.10 5.65 -34.18
CA ALA A 824 -13.10 6.03 -33.17
C ALA A 824 -11.70 6.37 -33.75
N ALA A 825 -11.40 5.95 -34.99
CA ALA A 825 -10.09 6.10 -35.63
C ALA A 825 -9.71 7.53 -36.07
N ASN A 826 -10.69 8.45 -36.18
CA ASN A 826 -10.49 9.76 -36.85
C ASN A 826 -10.34 10.96 -35.88
N ALA A 827 -10.21 10.73 -34.57
CA ALA A 827 -10.10 11.79 -33.55
C ALA A 827 -8.65 12.23 -33.24
N THR A 828 -7.81 12.38 -34.28
CA THR A 828 -6.36 12.66 -34.15
C THR A 828 -5.93 14.09 -34.52
N GLU A 829 -6.88 15.03 -34.64
CA GLU A 829 -6.58 16.47 -34.61
C GLU A 829 -6.62 17.01 -33.17
N GLY A 830 -5.53 17.68 -32.74
CA GLY A 830 -5.39 18.17 -31.37
C GLY A 830 -6.22 19.42 -31.10
N VAL A 831 -7.20 19.33 -30.19
CA VAL A 831 -8.09 20.45 -29.84
C VAL A 831 -7.34 21.58 -29.15
N ASP A 832 -7.47 22.78 -29.74
CA ASP A 832 -6.89 24.03 -29.25
C ASP A 832 -7.56 24.52 -27.95
N PHE A 833 -6.72 25.08 -27.08
CA PHE A 833 -7.10 25.69 -25.81
C PHE A 833 -7.92 26.98 -25.98
N SER A 834 -8.02 27.58 -27.18
CA SER A 834 -9.00 28.65 -27.43
C SER A 834 -10.42 28.30 -26.95
N SER A 835 -10.79 27.02 -27.04
CA SER A 835 -12.03 26.44 -26.49
C SER A 835 -12.26 26.72 -24.99
N PHE A 836 -11.18 26.95 -24.22
CA PHE A 836 -11.19 27.13 -22.76
C PHE A 836 -11.16 28.62 -22.33
N ILE A 837 -10.91 29.55 -23.25
CA ILE A 837 -10.91 31.01 -22.97
C ILE A 837 -12.20 31.48 -22.27
N PRO A 838 -13.43 30.97 -22.57
CA PRO A 838 -14.64 31.36 -21.85
C PRO A 838 -14.66 31.03 -20.33
N MET A 839 -13.77 30.15 -19.84
CA MET A 839 -13.67 29.88 -18.39
C MET A 839 -13.17 31.10 -17.60
N THR A 840 -12.38 31.98 -18.22
CA THR A 840 -11.65 33.10 -17.59
C THR A 840 -12.51 34.07 -16.75
N SER A 841 -13.82 34.14 -16.99
CA SER A 841 -14.73 34.98 -16.20
C SER A 841 -15.18 34.42 -14.83
N TRP A 842 -14.74 33.22 -14.41
CA TRP A 842 -15.08 32.64 -13.10
C TRP A 842 -14.17 33.13 -11.95
N VAL A 843 -14.13 34.44 -11.67
CA VAL A 843 -13.14 35.07 -10.76
C VAL A 843 -13.15 34.56 -9.30
N HIS A 844 -14.26 33.98 -8.85
CA HIS A 844 -14.43 33.43 -7.49
C HIS A 844 -14.25 31.91 -7.39
N LEU A 845 -13.76 31.25 -8.46
CA LEU A 845 -13.55 29.81 -8.50
C LEU A 845 -12.54 29.37 -7.42
N GLN A 846 -13.00 28.59 -6.45
CA GLN A 846 -12.21 27.97 -5.38
C GLN A 846 -11.78 26.54 -5.72
N LYS A 847 -12.44 25.83 -6.64
CA LYS A 847 -12.07 24.47 -7.02
C LYS A 847 -12.30 24.24 -8.50
N LEU A 848 -11.32 23.64 -9.16
CA LEU A 848 -11.37 23.26 -10.56
C LEU A 848 -10.80 21.86 -10.69
N ILE A 849 -11.62 20.89 -11.07
CA ILE A 849 -11.22 19.51 -11.36
C ILE A 849 -11.49 19.20 -12.82
N MET A 850 -10.49 18.62 -13.51
CA MET A 850 -10.57 18.15 -14.88
C MET A 850 -9.78 16.83 -14.97
N ARG A 851 -10.46 15.71 -15.26
CA ARG A 851 -9.92 14.34 -15.20
C ARG A 851 -10.48 13.49 -16.34
N SER A 852 -9.76 13.39 -17.45
CA SER A 852 -10.33 12.80 -18.66
C SER A 852 -9.26 12.41 -19.69
N SER A 853 -9.52 11.39 -20.52
CA SER A 853 -8.64 10.96 -21.62
C SER A 853 -8.28 12.09 -22.59
N SER A 854 -9.27 12.93 -22.95
CA SER A 854 -9.19 13.84 -24.09
C SER A 854 -9.25 15.33 -23.68
N LEU A 855 -8.61 15.66 -22.57
CA LEU A 855 -8.39 17.07 -22.16
C LEU A 855 -7.60 17.85 -23.22
N PRO A 856 -7.76 19.20 -23.30
CA PRO A 856 -6.99 20.03 -24.21
C PRO A 856 -5.49 19.98 -23.87
N TYR A 857 -4.67 20.39 -24.83
CA TYR A 857 -3.23 20.53 -24.64
C TYR A 857 -2.89 21.72 -23.72
N LEU A 858 -2.78 21.45 -22.42
CA LEU A 858 -2.37 22.43 -21.41
C LEU A 858 -0.86 22.71 -21.50
N ASN A 859 -0.51 23.99 -21.54
CA ASN A 859 0.85 24.53 -21.57
C ASN A 859 1.06 25.67 -20.54
N ASP A 860 2.26 26.24 -20.46
CA ASP A 860 2.57 27.33 -19.52
C ASP A 860 1.69 28.57 -19.66
N ASP A 861 1.46 29.05 -20.89
CA ASP A 861 0.80 30.34 -21.13
C ASP A 861 -0.73 30.22 -21.03
N THR A 862 -1.26 29.04 -21.35
CA THR A 862 -2.66 28.66 -21.10
C THR A 862 -2.92 28.46 -19.60
N LEU A 863 -2.01 27.83 -18.84
CA LEU A 863 -2.13 27.80 -17.38
C LEU A 863 -1.96 29.20 -16.74
N ALA A 864 -1.06 30.04 -17.26
CA ALA A 864 -0.94 31.43 -16.82
C ALA A 864 -2.26 32.21 -17.03
N THR A 865 -2.96 31.95 -18.13
CA THR A 865 -4.29 32.51 -18.41
C THR A 865 -5.33 32.06 -17.39
N LEU A 866 -5.37 30.77 -17.04
CA LEU A 866 -6.24 30.24 -15.97
C LEU A 866 -5.87 30.82 -14.58
N ALA A 867 -4.58 30.89 -14.26
CA ALA A 867 -4.06 31.40 -12.99
C ALA A 867 -4.40 32.89 -12.76
N ASN A 868 -4.24 33.73 -13.80
CA ASN A 868 -4.65 35.13 -13.77
C ASN A 868 -6.18 35.29 -13.61
N SER A 869 -6.96 34.29 -14.04
CA SER A 869 -8.43 34.31 -13.99
C SER A 869 -9.00 33.90 -12.63
N PHE A 870 -8.32 33.00 -11.89
CA PHE A 870 -8.85 32.35 -10.69
C PHE A 870 -8.02 32.65 -9.43
N PRO A 871 -7.87 33.91 -8.99
CA PRO A 871 -7.07 34.25 -7.81
C PRO A 871 -7.59 33.59 -6.52
N SER A 872 -8.88 33.26 -6.47
CA SER A 872 -9.57 32.62 -5.34
C SER A 872 -9.33 31.11 -5.20
N LEU A 873 -8.57 30.49 -6.11
CA LEU A 873 -8.49 29.03 -6.24
C LEU A 873 -7.85 28.37 -5.01
N ARG A 874 -8.55 27.37 -4.44
CA ARG A 874 -8.14 26.51 -3.31
C ARG A 874 -7.84 25.07 -3.73
N VAL A 875 -8.42 24.58 -4.83
CA VAL A 875 -8.17 23.22 -5.34
C VAL A 875 -8.02 23.23 -6.87
N PHE A 876 -6.92 22.70 -7.41
CA PHE A 876 -6.72 22.63 -8.87
C PHE A 876 -6.26 21.24 -9.33
N HIS A 877 -7.18 20.44 -9.88
CA HIS A 877 -6.86 19.15 -10.50
C HIS A 877 -7.03 19.28 -12.02
N ALA A 878 -5.98 18.98 -12.78
CA ALA A 878 -6.01 18.90 -14.23
C ALA A 878 -5.00 17.83 -14.68
N HIS A 879 -5.49 16.62 -14.91
CA HIS A 879 -4.67 15.52 -15.43
C HIS A 879 -5.46 14.66 -16.41
N ALA A 880 -4.79 14.20 -17.46
CA ALA A 880 -5.39 13.24 -18.37
C ALA A 880 -5.54 11.88 -17.66
N MET A 881 -6.61 11.13 -17.99
CA MET A 881 -6.67 9.71 -17.61
C MET A 881 -5.88 8.88 -18.62
N SER A 882 -5.05 7.96 -18.15
CA SER A 882 -4.18 7.14 -19.01
C SER A 882 -4.96 6.00 -19.67
N THR A 883 -5.85 6.35 -20.61
CA THR A 883 -6.59 5.41 -21.45
C THR A 883 -5.69 4.84 -22.54
N GLY A 884 -4.80 3.94 -22.15
CA GLY A 884 -3.76 3.38 -23.00
C GLY A 884 -4.22 2.39 -24.08
N LEU A 885 -5.51 2.27 -24.42
CA LEU A 885 -5.86 1.53 -25.64
C LEU A 885 -5.50 2.33 -26.89
N SER A 886 -5.18 3.62 -26.75
CA SER A 886 -4.52 4.41 -27.79
C SER A 886 -3.02 4.53 -27.56
N GLY A 887 -2.24 4.27 -28.62
CA GLY A 887 -0.78 4.41 -28.66
C GLY A 887 -0.28 5.87 -28.70
N SER A 888 -0.98 6.81 -28.05
CA SER A 888 -0.58 8.21 -27.96
C SER A 888 -0.67 8.70 -26.51
N ARG A 889 0.43 8.60 -25.74
CA ARG A 889 0.53 9.32 -24.46
C ARG A 889 0.52 10.80 -24.83
N ASN A 890 -0.58 11.48 -24.54
CA ASN A 890 -0.64 12.93 -24.65
C ASN A 890 -0.08 13.60 -23.40
N PHE A 891 0.51 14.78 -23.58
CA PHE A 891 1.63 15.18 -22.76
C PHE A 891 1.61 16.65 -22.40
N SER A 892 1.35 16.95 -21.13
CA SER A 892 1.22 18.34 -20.70
C SER A 892 2.55 19.10 -20.87
N SER A 893 2.44 20.30 -21.42
CA SER A 893 3.54 21.25 -21.60
C SER A 893 3.46 22.40 -20.60
N VAL A 894 2.67 22.21 -19.54
CA VAL A 894 2.71 23.01 -18.32
C VAL A 894 4.02 22.69 -17.61
N THR A 895 4.89 23.67 -17.42
CA THR A 895 6.16 23.50 -16.73
C THR A 895 6.09 24.08 -15.31
N PHE A 896 7.24 24.17 -14.65
CA PHE A 896 7.36 24.96 -13.44
C PHE A 896 7.13 26.45 -13.64
N LYS A 897 7.28 27.01 -14.85
CA LYS A 897 6.87 28.40 -15.15
C LYS A 897 5.36 28.55 -14.93
N GLY A 898 4.55 27.67 -15.50
CA GLY A 898 3.09 27.66 -15.32
C GLY A 898 2.66 27.35 -13.89
N LEU A 899 3.30 26.38 -13.22
CA LEU A 899 2.99 26.07 -11.82
C LEU A 899 3.45 27.18 -10.85
N ASP A 900 4.54 27.88 -11.15
CA ASP A 900 4.95 29.08 -10.41
C ASP A 900 3.91 30.21 -10.57
N ILE A 901 3.53 30.53 -11.81
CA ILE A 901 2.49 31.54 -12.07
C ILE A 901 1.18 31.15 -11.36
N LEU A 902 0.78 29.88 -11.38
CA LEU A 902 -0.37 29.39 -10.63
C LEU A 902 -0.23 29.62 -9.12
N LEU A 903 0.91 29.27 -8.52
CA LEU A 903 1.11 29.41 -7.07
C LEU A 903 1.31 30.85 -6.61
N GLN A 904 1.81 31.74 -7.48
CA GLN A 904 1.90 33.18 -7.23
C GLN A 904 0.56 33.91 -7.35
N ARG A 905 -0.31 33.50 -8.27
CA ARG A 905 -1.65 34.10 -8.45
C ARG A 905 -2.70 33.52 -7.51
N CYS A 906 -2.62 32.23 -7.20
CA CYS A 906 -3.61 31.49 -6.41
C CYS A 906 -3.05 31.13 -5.03
N LEU A 907 -2.79 32.15 -4.21
CA LEU A 907 -2.20 32.00 -2.86
C LEU A 907 -3.08 31.24 -1.86
N LEU A 908 -4.33 30.92 -2.22
CA LEU A 908 -5.27 30.15 -1.40
C LEU A 908 -5.27 28.64 -1.71
N LEU A 909 -4.50 28.16 -2.72
CA LEU A 909 -4.42 26.73 -3.06
C LEU A 909 -4.04 25.87 -1.83
N GLU A 910 -4.74 24.77 -1.64
CA GLU A 910 -4.62 23.82 -0.52
C GLU A 910 -4.43 22.38 -1.02
N ASP A 911 -4.96 22.05 -2.20
CA ASP A 911 -4.81 20.77 -2.90
C ASP A 911 -4.62 21.03 -4.41
N ILE A 912 -3.75 20.25 -5.06
CA ILE A 912 -3.50 20.32 -6.50
C ILE A 912 -3.35 18.88 -7.01
N ASN A 913 -3.81 18.60 -8.23
CA ASN A 913 -3.58 17.33 -8.93
C ASN A 913 -3.37 17.59 -10.43
N LEU A 914 -2.24 18.23 -10.74
CA LEU A 914 -1.88 18.76 -12.05
C LEU A 914 -0.76 17.94 -12.68
N THR A 915 -0.94 17.48 -13.92
CA THR A 915 0.21 16.99 -14.69
C THR A 915 1.06 18.16 -15.16
N ILE A 916 2.31 18.23 -14.70
CA ILE A 916 3.36 19.11 -15.21
C ILE A 916 4.42 18.33 -15.99
N ASN A 917 5.13 19.05 -16.84
CA ASN A 917 6.46 18.73 -17.31
C ASN A 917 7.47 19.36 -16.33
N ALA A 918 8.01 18.58 -15.40
CA ALA A 918 9.03 19.00 -14.46
C ALA A 918 10.47 19.03 -15.05
N THR A 919 10.63 18.77 -16.35
CA THR A 919 11.92 18.68 -17.05
C THR A 919 12.44 19.99 -17.59
N VAL A 920 11.55 20.95 -17.86
CA VAL A 920 11.97 22.26 -18.34
C VAL A 920 12.65 23.03 -17.19
N PRO A 921 13.90 23.50 -17.36
CA PRO A 921 14.60 24.23 -16.32
C PRO A 921 13.92 25.56 -15.98
N TYR A 922 13.34 25.64 -14.79
CA TYR A 922 12.78 26.87 -14.24
C TYR A 922 13.74 27.44 -13.20
N LYS A 923 14.30 28.62 -13.49
CA LYS A 923 15.11 29.37 -12.53
C LYS A 923 14.18 30.15 -11.62
N THR A 924 14.12 29.79 -10.33
CA THR A 924 13.42 30.60 -9.32
C THR A 924 14.00 32.01 -9.32
N THR A 925 13.20 33.00 -9.72
CA THR A 925 13.58 34.40 -9.61
C THR A 925 13.64 34.75 -8.11
N GLY A 926 14.80 35.18 -7.61
CA GLY A 926 15.09 35.39 -6.18
C GLY A 926 14.32 36.51 -5.48
N SER A 927 13.18 36.93 -6.03
CA SER A 927 12.29 37.94 -5.48
C SER A 927 11.57 37.46 -4.21
N LYS A 928 11.19 38.40 -3.36
CA LYS A 928 10.35 38.18 -2.16
C LYS A 928 8.88 37.93 -2.52
N VAL A 929 8.61 37.03 -3.48
CA VAL A 929 7.25 36.74 -3.93
C VAL A 929 6.48 36.03 -2.81
N SER A 930 5.20 36.35 -2.68
CA SER A 930 4.25 35.62 -1.83
C SER A 930 4.22 34.14 -2.21
N ARG A 931 4.37 33.27 -1.22
CA ARG A 931 4.46 31.80 -1.40
C ARG A 931 3.25 31.16 -0.78
N ASN A 932 2.76 30.08 -1.38
CA ASN A 932 1.61 29.39 -0.87
C ASN A 932 2.01 28.51 0.33
N THR A 933 1.57 28.92 1.53
CA THR A 933 1.82 28.25 2.80
C THR A 933 0.77 27.19 3.17
N ARG A 934 -0.25 26.99 2.32
CA ARG A 934 -1.45 26.20 2.63
C ARG A 934 -1.41 24.77 2.12
N ILE A 935 -0.79 24.52 0.95
CA ILE A 935 -0.72 23.15 0.40
C ILE A 935 0.14 22.26 1.30
N THR A 936 -0.50 21.33 2.02
CA THR A 936 0.16 20.29 2.82
C THR A 936 0.23 18.95 2.10
N THR A 937 -0.60 18.71 1.09
CA THR A 937 -0.47 17.59 0.16
C THR A 937 -0.65 18.08 -1.27
N LEU A 938 0.28 17.73 -2.15
CA LEU A 938 0.18 17.99 -3.59
C LEU A 938 0.11 16.65 -4.31
N ASN A 939 -0.79 16.51 -5.28
CA ASN A 939 -0.79 15.43 -6.25
C ASN A 939 -0.40 16.01 -7.62
N ILE A 940 0.09 15.16 -8.49
CA ILE A 940 0.71 15.54 -9.76
C ILE A 940 0.40 14.54 -10.89
N GLY A 941 -0.49 13.58 -10.63
CA GLY A 941 -0.84 12.51 -11.56
C GLY A 941 0.38 11.85 -12.20
N ASP A 942 0.46 11.98 -13.52
CA ASP A 942 1.48 11.41 -14.41
C ASP A 942 2.55 12.46 -14.86
N SER A 943 2.94 13.39 -13.97
CA SER A 943 3.84 14.52 -14.27
C SER A 943 5.25 14.13 -14.70
N GLN A 944 5.71 14.47 -15.91
CA GLN A 944 7.08 14.18 -16.36
C GLN A 944 8.11 14.70 -15.35
N ILE A 945 9.21 13.98 -15.19
CA ILE A 945 10.40 14.51 -14.54
C ILE A 945 11.67 13.80 -15.04
N ASP A 946 12.73 14.57 -15.14
CA ASP A 946 14.00 14.33 -15.82
C ASP A 946 15.13 13.96 -14.87
N ASN A 947 16.26 14.69 -14.93
CA ASN A 947 17.03 15.03 -13.77
C ASN A 947 16.06 15.36 -12.64
N PRO A 948 15.79 14.44 -11.71
CA PRO A 948 14.90 14.71 -10.63
C PRO A 948 15.82 15.35 -9.57
N VAL A 949 16.61 16.38 -9.97
CA VAL A 949 17.63 17.20 -9.25
C VAL A 949 17.55 18.73 -9.65
N TYR A 950 16.30 19.30 -9.72
CA TYR A 950 15.71 20.69 -9.74
C TYR A 950 14.14 21.01 -9.30
N VAL A 951 13.37 20.42 -8.30
CA VAL A 951 11.86 20.65 -7.89
C VAL A 951 11.45 21.48 -6.58
N ALA A 952 11.52 21.02 -5.30
CA ALA A 952 12.15 21.74 -4.14
C ALA A 952 11.63 23.03 -3.76
N SER A 953 12.54 23.98 -3.57
CA SER A 953 12.30 25.38 -3.80
C SER A 953 11.07 25.62 -4.69
N ILE A 954 11.03 25.26 -5.98
CA ILE A 954 9.81 25.42 -6.79
C ILE A 954 8.52 24.74 -6.21
N LEU A 955 8.60 23.95 -5.14
CA LEU A 955 7.53 23.47 -4.25
C LEU A 955 7.95 23.35 -2.71
N ARG A 956 8.66 24.36 -2.16
CA ARG A 956 9.29 24.53 -0.78
C ARG A 956 9.65 26.00 -0.54
N TYR A 957 10.24 26.62 -1.56
CA TYR A 957 10.23 28.06 -1.81
C TYR A 957 8.79 28.38 -2.23
N LEU A 958 8.19 27.78 -3.27
CA LEU A 958 6.76 27.99 -3.56
C LEU A 958 5.81 27.37 -2.52
N LEU A 959 6.10 26.17 -1.98
CA LEU A 959 5.23 25.43 -1.03
C LEU A 959 5.93 25.07 0.31
N PRO A 960 6.27 26.06 1.17
CA PRO A 960 7.07 25.84 2.38
C PRO A 960 6.51 24.89 3.45
N HIS A 961 5.20 24.66 3.52
CA HIS A 961 4.54 23.79 4.52
C HIS A 961 3.94 22.50 3.94
N LEU A 962 4.32 22.16 2.71
CA LEU A 962 4.01 20.85 2.13
C LEU A 962 4.46 19.73 3.09
N ARG A 963 3.70 18.63 3.19
CA ARG A 963 3.96 17.45 4.04
C ARG A 963 3.97 16.10 3.29
N ASN A 964 3.21 16.01 2.20
CA ASN A 964 3.07 14.79 1.40
C ASN A 964 3.05 15.17 -0.10
N VAL A 965 3.55 14.32 -1.00
CA VAL A 965 3.12 14.35 -2.40
C VAL A 965 2.71 12.96 -2.84
N ARG A 966 1.63 12.92 -3.62
CA ARG A 966 1.03 11.69 -4.13
C ARG A 966 1.13 11.66 -5.64
N THR A 967 1.04 10.46 -6.17
CA THR A 967 1.05 10.21 -7.60
C THR A 967 0.05 9.12 -7.91
N SER A 968 -0.80 9.36 -8.89
CA SER A 968 -1.60 8.33 -9.55
C SER A 968 -0.93 7.83 -10.82
N CYS A 969 0.39 8.02 -10.94
CA CYS A 969 1.14 7.46 -12.03
C CYS A 969 1.08 5.93 -11.92
N TYR A 970 0.51 5.30 -12.95
CA TYR A 970 0.62 3.86 -13.23
C TYR A 970 2.07 3.38 -13.20
N ALA A 971 2.99 4.32 -13.37
CA ALA A 971 4.29 4.09 -13.88
C ALA A 971 5.39 4.39 -12.85
N GLU A 972 6.08 3.31 -12.47
CA GLU A 972 7.19 3.31 -11.54
C GLU A 972 8.32 4.30 -11.83
N ARG A 973 8.79 4.69 -13.03
CA ARG A 973 9.66 5.91 -13.15
C ARG A 973 9.05 7.05 -12.44
N ARG A 974 7.84 7.43 -12.78
CA ARG A 974 7.10 8.48 -12.11
C ARG A 974 6.49 7.98 -10.80
N ARG A 975 7.11 6.98 -10.17
CA ARG A 975 6.83 6.49 -8.84
C ARG A 975 8.05 6.12 -7.98
N GLU A 976 9.29 5.90 -8.43
CA GLU A 976 10.45 6.38 -7.63
C GLU A 976 10.53 7.87 -7.88
N LEU A 977 10.48 8.29 -9.12
CA LEU A 977 10.29 9.69 -9.49
C LEU A 977 8.81 10.14 -9.39
N TRP A 978 8.01 9.61 -8.42
CA TRP A 978 7.07 10.34 -7.51
C TRP A 978 6.94 9.79 -6.03
N LYS A 979 7.55 8.64 -5.62
CA LYS A 979 7.75 8.19 -4.19
C LYS A 979 9.04 8.68 -3.55
N GLN A 980 10.17 8.70 -4.27
CA GLN A 980 11.22 9.66 -3.93
C GLN A 980 10.69 11.11 -4.10
N VAL A 981 9.37 11.33 -4.28
CA VAL A 981 8.65 12.54 -3.88
C VAL A 981 7.65 12.36 -2.69
N ASN A 982 7.90 11.53 -1.66
CA ASN A 982 7.17 11.58 -0.38
C ASN A 982 7.88 11.92 1.00
N LEU A 983 9.08 11.43 1.36
CA LEU A 983 9.99 11.93 2.47
C LEU A 983 10.44 13.45 2.34
N ILE A 984 11.51 14.03 2.99
CA ILE A 984 11.98 15.47 3.18
C ILE A 984 11.06 16.70 2.87
N VAL A 985 9.91 16.65 2.22
CA VAL A 985 8.76 17.40 2.71
C VAL A 985 8.10 16.67 3.87
N PHE A 986 8.42 15.39 4.04
CA PHE A 986 8.33 14.76 5.34
C PHE A 986 9.52 15.14 6.22
N ALA A 987 10.75 14.64 6.04
CA ALA A 987 11.87 15.02 6.91
C ALA A 987 12.48 16.45 6.82
N SER A 988 12.24 17.36 5.84
CA SER A 988 12.54 18.82 6.03
C SER A 988 11.38 19.48 6.73
N TYR A 989 10.22 18.83 6.82
CA TYR A 989 9.15 19.24 7.71
C TYR A 989 9.41 18.71 9.14
N ALA A 990 9.80 17.44 9.30
CA ALA A 990 10.16 16.86 10.59
C ALA A 990 11.50 17.39 11.14
N HIS A 991 12.48 17.71 10.29
CA HIS A 991 13.68 18.45 10.72
C HIS A 991 13.30 19.87 11.16
N ARG A 992 12.49 20.62 10.39
CA ARG A 992 11.99 21.95 10.84
C ARG A 992 11.01 21.89 12.02
N LEU A 993 10.44 20.73 12.32
CA LEU A 993 9.65 20.49 13.53
C LEU A 993 10.60 20.20 14.70
N TYR A 994 11.59 19.33 14.49
CA TYR A 994 12.64 19.01 15.46
C TYR A 994 13.47 20.25 15.83
N GLU A 995 13.93 21.05 14.86
CA GLU A 995 14.58 22.36 15.08
C GLU A 995 13.69 23.29 15.93
N LYS A 996 12.36 23.22 15.78
CA LYS A 996 11.43 24.08 16.51
C LYS A 996 11.15 23.57 17.93
N GLU A 997 10.97 22.26 18.12
CA GLU A 997 10.82 21.68 19.46
C GLU A 997 12.15 21.69 20.23
N LEU A 998 13.30 21.59 19.54
CA LEU A 998 14.64 21.76 20.11
C LEU A 998 14.88 23.21 20.55
N ALA A 999 14.64 24.19 19.67
CA ALA A 999 14.75 25.61 20.06
C ALA A 999 13.80 25.96 21.22
N ARG A 1000 12.63 25.33 21.28
CA ARG A 1000 11.72 25.45 22.44
C ARG A 1000 12.30 24.81 23.70
N ALA A 1001 12.92 23.63 23.60
CA ALA A 1001 13.58 22.97 24.73
C ALA A 1001 14.79 23.80 25.23
N GLU A 1002 15.56 24.40 24.32
CA GLU A 1002 16.67 25.31 24.65
C GLU A 1002 16.15 26.62 25.30
N GLU A 1003 15.01 27.15 24.87
CA GLU A 1003 14.31 28.24 25.58
C GLU A 1003 13.83 27.82 26.98
N GLU A 1004 13.34 26.57 27.16
CA GLU A 1004 12.88 26.05 28.45
C GLU A 1004 14.03 25.67 29.41
N GLU A 1005 15.17 25.15 28.92
CA GLU A 1005 16.37 24.88 29.72
C GLU A 1005 17.10 26.15 30.19
N SER A 1006 16.91 27.29 29.51
CA SER A 1006 17.50 28.58 29.92
C SER A 1006 17.05 29.09 31.30
N PHE A 1007 16.06 28.43 31.93
CA PHE A 1007 15.60 28.70 33.29
C PHE A 1007 16.27 27.86 34.40
N ALA A 1008 17.25 27.00 34.08
CA ALA A 1008 17.71 25.92 34.96
C ALA A 1008 19.11 26.08 35.64
N GLU A 1009 19.73 27.27 35.67
CA GLU A 1009 21.00 27.48 36.39
C GLU A 1009 20.84 27.79 37.91
N ILE A 1010 20.58 26.76 38.73
CA ILE A 1010 21.02 26.73 40.14
C ILE A 1010 21.47 25.29 40.49
N TRP A 1011 22.54 25.17 41.29
CA TRP A 1011 23.16 23.92 41.83
C TRP A 1011 24.23 23.22 40.98
N LEU A 1012 25.42 23.85 40.90
CA LEU A 1012 26.68 23.12 41.00
C LEU A 1012 26.94 22.70 42.47
N PRO A 1013 27.77 21.67 42.72
CA PRO A 1013 29.15 21.99 43.12
C PRO A 1013 30.26 21.06 42.57
N SER A 1014 31.44 21.65 42.35
CA SER A 1014 32.80 21.06 42.37
C SER A 1014 33.05 19.72 41.64
N THR A 1015 33.54 19.72 40.39
CA THR A 1015 34.96 19.89 39.95
C THR A 1015 35.95 18.78 40.35
N ASN A 1016 36.35 17.94 39.39
CA ASN A 1016 37.74 17.86 38.86
C ASN A 1016 37.99 16.57 38.06
N PHE A 1017 38.10 16.67 36.73
CA PHE A 1017 39.25 16.21 35.94
C PHE A 1017 39.07 16.62 34.47
N LEU A 1018 39.89 17.57 34.04
CA LEU A 1018 40.09 17.96 32.64
C LEU A 1018 41.60 17.99 32.38
N GLU A 1019 41.97 18.22 31.11
CA GLU A 1019 43.34 18.46 30.63
C GLU A 1019 44.31 17.26 30.69
N THR A 1020 44.32 16.49 29.59
CA THR A 1020 45.57 16.22 28.87
C THR A 1020 45.31 15.91 27.40
N SER A 1021 46.27 16.21 26.53
CA SER A 1021 46.26 15.93 25.08
C SER A 1021 45.03 16.43 24.31
N ALA A 1022 44.88 17.76 24.25
CA ALA A 1022 44.58 18.39 22.98
C ALA A 1022 45.87 18.42 22.10
N GLU A 1023 45.72 18.96 20.89
CA GLU A 1023 46.77 19.27 19.89
C GLU A 1023 47.21 18.18 18.90
N MET A 1024 47.15 18.61 17.63
CA MET A 1024 47.86 18.16 16.43
C MET A 1024 47.47 16.83 15.74
N ASN A 1025 47.32 16.80 14.41
CA ASN A 1025 46.88 17.84 13.45
C ASN A 1025 46.62 17.19 12.07
N MET A 1026 46.12 17.99 11.11
CA MET A 1026 45.97 17.68 9.67
C MET A 1026 44.91 16.61 9.33
N ASN A 1027 43.99 16.80 8.38
CA ASN A 1027 43.61 17.97 7.56
C ASN A 1027 42.05 17.98 7.50
N PHE A 1028 41.32 19.10 7.37
CA PHE A 1028 41.27 20.04 6.23
C PHE A 1028 41.08 19.27 4.88
N ASN A 1029 40.21 19.64 3.95
CA ASN A 1029 39.18 20.69 3.80
C ASN A 1029 38.23 20.14 2.68
N ASP A 1030 37.14 20.74 2.15
CA ASP A 1030 36.60 22.10 2.16
C ASP A 1030 35.13 22.06 1.63
N GLU A 1031 34.66 23.20 1.11
CA GLU A 1031 33.87 23.35 -0.12
C GLU A 1031 32.36 23.66 -0.22
N TYR A 1032 31.87 24.49 0.71
CA TYR A 1032 30.67 25.35 0.63
C TYR A 1032 29.31 24.60 0.58
N LYS A 1033 28.22 25.03 1.24
CA LYS A 1033 27.66 26.32 1.71
C LYS A 1033 27.01 27.17 0.60
N ASN A 1034 25.71 26.92 0.34
CA ASN A 1034 24.80 27.59 -0.63
C ASN A 1034 25.22 27.33 -2.10
N ASP A 1035 24.38 26.98 -3.08
CA ASP A 1035 22.98 27.26 -3.43
C ASP A 1035 22.53 26.27 -4.53
N GLY A 1036 21.26 26.24 -4.97
CA GLY A 1036 20.95 25.65 -6.30
C GLY A 1036 19.55 25.06 -6.55
N ILE A 1037 18.71 24.92 -5.51
CA ILE A 1037 17.25 24.92 -5.60
C ILE A 1037 16.58 23.72 -6.31
N ALA A 1038 15.79 22.89 -5.57
CA ALA A 1038 14.84 21.94 -6.16
C ALA A 1038 14.49 20.60 -5.23
N PHE A 1039 13.63 19.51 -5.49
CA PHE A 1039 13.17 18.30 -4.58
C PHE A 1039 13.14 16.86 -5.18
N TRP A 1040 13.65 15.82 -4.46
CA TRP A 1040 13.33 14.35 -4.33
C TRP A 1040 13.80 13.87 -2.95
#